data_AF-A0A6N6P6S0-F1
#
_entry.id   AF-A0A6N6P6S0-F1
#
_cell.length_a   1.000
_cell.length_b   1.000
_cell.length_c   1.000
_cell.angle_alpha   90.00
_cell.angle_beta   90.00
_cell.angle_gamma   90.00
#
_symmetry.space_group_name_H-M   'P 1'
#
loop_
_entity.id
_entity.type
_entity.pdbx_description
1 polymer ?
#
loop_
_entity_poly.entity_id
_entity_poly.type
_entity_poly.pdbx_seq_one_letter_code
_entity_poly.pdbx_strand_id
1 'polypeptide(L)'
;MMKSPLGLLGVIFLIVLSCRGDCMTNEVVSEQFQGHTPLGWSEKIAVSEMKRLGDSLEWAESGRRAKWDYASALLGLSLVRLGEFTGNRSYTDYGELAVVSHLSPDGKIRGYSPSDYSLDSIFPGNVLFIAIDRGESRETSTKALESLRAQFASQPRTEEGGFWHKNRYPSQMWLDGIYMASPFLAHYALTFKVPSLADEATRQIMIMDRHGYDPNSGLFRHAWDEKHGQPWANPTTGCSPNFWSRAIGWYAMAIVDTLDYLPVDHPERSKILEIFVRVVDGIVKWQDPSSGVWWQVTDAGGRAGNYLEASGSSMFVYALAKGLNKGYLPREKYLQPAVKGYRGIIENFVRENKEGGVSLTQICEVAGLGYTNSQGRSRDGSFEYYVSEPLVENDPKGVGPFIMAGIQLQKLIGVWTLGGTSDHSSNSQPLPKVVLVGDSTVTDAIGWGAGFGKFLQGKVGCVNTAMNGRSSKSFRTEGHWEPALALKGDYYLIQFGHNDQPGKGPERETDVWTTYYQNMARYVDEVRSIGGTPILVTSLTRRDFDKSGNGKIVSTLTPYVEAVRRVAADKRVPLIDLNALSTAYCEKIGPNESARFNPKPSSKKGDATNDAKPETHPKPDTTHLTEEGGRIFGQMVAEEFLKLFPSLKKEVPSVQAPPHGNPNDMSAHDPTLLRDISYGNAEGENLLLDAHVPEGKGPFPVAILIHGGGWSGGD
;
A
#
# COMPACT_ATOMS: atom_id res chain seq x y z
N MET A 1 -24.70 57.02 -28.76
CA MET A 1 -24.66 55.74 -29.49
C MET A 1 -23.26 55.15 -29.33
N MET A 2 -23.07 54.27 -28.36
CA MET A 2 -21.82 53.54 -28.10
C MET A 2 -22.10 52.04 -28.30
N LYS A 3 -21.23 51.36 -29.05
CA LYS A 3 -21.17 49.90 -29.15
C LYS A 3 -19.78 49.43 -28.72
N SER A 4 -19.76 48.25 -28.10
CA SER A 4 -18.64 47.61 -27.39
C SER A 4 -17.46 47.20 -28.28
N PRO A 5 -16.38 46.68 -27.65
CA PRO A 5 -16.18 45.23 -27.67
C PRO A 5 -15.79 44.58 -26.33
N LEU A 6 -16.09 43.29 -26.28
CA LEU A 6 -15.79 42.29 -25.24
C LEU A 6 -14.31 41.85 -25.28
N GLY A 7 -13.76 41.57 -24.09
CA GLY A 7 -13.16 40.28 -23.74
C GLY A 7 -11.68 40.02 -24.06
N LEU A 8 -10.82 40.03 -23.03
CA LEU A 8 -9.96 38.89 -22.64
C LEU A 8 -9.22 39.24 -21.34
N LEU A 9 -9.61 38.64 -20.21
CA LEU A 9 -8.82 38.62 -18.99
C LEU A 9 -8.53 37.16 -18.69
N GLY A 10 -7.37 36.69 -19.16
CA GLY A 10 -6.83 35.39 -18.80
C GLY A 10 -6.46 35.39 -17.33
N VAL A 11 -7.14 34.55 -16.55
CA VAL A 11 -6.74 34.26 -15.17
C VAL A 11 -5.61 33.24 -15.24
N ILE A 12 -4.38 33.72 -15.10
CA ILE A 12 -3.20 32.88 -14.84
C ILE A 12 -3.32 32.42 -13.39
N PHE A 13 -3.72 31.16 -13.16
CA PHE A 13 -3.59 30.52 -11.86
C PHE A 13 -2.16 30.00 -11.71
N LEU A 14 -1.30 30.85 -11.13
CA LEU A 14 0.06 30.48 -10.75
C LEU A 14 -0.01 29.77 -9.39
N ILE A 15 -0.13 28.44 -9.40
CA ILE A 15 0.00 27.65 -8.16
C ILE A 15 1.49 27.54 -7.84
N VAL A 16 1.92 28.33 -6.86
CA VAL A 16 3.24 28.21 -6.23
C VAL A 16 3.25 26.92 -5.41
N LEU A 17 3.83 25.86 -5.97
CA LEU A 17 4.30 24.71 -5.20
C LEU A 17 5.53 25.16 -4.39
N SER A 18 5.28 25.73 -3.21
CA SER A 18 6.29 25.87 -2.18
C SER A 18 6.69 24.49 -1.69
N CYS A 19 8.00 24.23 -1.61
CA CYS A 19 8.63 22.97 -1.19
C CYS A 19 8.41 22.61 0.31
N ARG A 20 7.18 22.65 0.81
CA ARG A 20 6.81 22.10 2.13
C ARG A 20 5.74 21.04 1.93
N GLY A 21 5.96 19.86 2.48
CA GLY A 21 5.17 18.66 2.26
C GLY A 21 3.80 18.68 2.93
N ASP A 22 2.89 19.53 2.45
CA ASP A 22 1.50 19.56 2.91
C ASP A 22 0.67 18.52 2.13
N CYS A 23 0.07 17.59 2.87
CA CYS A 23 -0.84 16.56 2.38
C CYS A 23 -2.15 17.22 1.91
N MET A 24 -2.56 16.99 0.66
CA MET A 24 -3.75 17.63 0.07
C MET A 24 -5.01 16.81 0.35
N THR A 25 -6.08 17.40 0.91
CA THR A 25 -7.37 16.73 1.21
C THR A 25 -7.96 16.03 -0.02
N ASN A 26 -8.80 14.99 0.16
CA ASN A 26 -9.44 14.31 -0.98
C ASN A 26 -10.31 15.25 -1.84
N GLU A 27 -10.84 16.34 -1.27
CA GLU A 27 -11.49 17.43 -2.02
C GLU A 27 -10.49 18.20 -2.90
N VAL A 28 -9.31 18.56 -2.36
CA VAL A 28 -8.25 19.23 -3.14
C VAL A 28 -7.63 18.29 -4.19
N VAL A 29 -7.54 16.99 -3.88
CA VAL A 29 -7.09 15.96 -4.83
C VAL A 29 -8.14 15.78 -5.92
N SER A 30 -9.43 15.71 -5.60
CA SER A 30 -10.49 15.51 -6.58
C SER A 30 -10.65 16.72 -7.52
N GLU A 31 -10.49 17.93 -7.01
CA GLU A 31 -10.44 19.15 -7.83
C GLU A 31 -9.35 19.11 -8.91
N GLN A 32 -8.23 18.42 -8.66
CA GLN A 32 -7.16 18.28 -9.64
C GLN A 32 -7.44 17.28 -10.76
N PHE A 33 -8.48 16.46 -10.63
CA PHE A 33 -8.81 15.37 -11.55
C PHE A 33 -10.31 15.35 -11.86
N GLN A 34 -10.88 16.50 -12.22
CA GLN A 34 -12.27 16.64 -12.68
C GLN A 34 -13.32 16.08 -11.68
N GLY A 35 -13.12 16.31 -10.39
CA GLY A 35 -14.10 16.01 -9.34
C GLY A 35 -14.01 14.59 -8.75
N HIS A 36 -13.04 13.76 -9.16
CA HIS A 36 -12.81 12.42 -8.60
C HIS A 36 -11.37 12.23 -8.16
N THR A 37 -11.14 11.39 -7.15
CA THR A 37 -9.77 10.96 -6.82
C THR A 37 -9.23 9.98 -7.89
N PRO A 38 -7.91 9.75 -7.97
CA PRO A 38 -7.36 8.73 -8.86
C PRO A 38 -7.97 7.33 -8.65
N LEU A 39 -8.25 6.95 -7.38
CA LEU A 39 -8.95 5.71 -7.09
C LEU A 39 -10.40 5.74 -7.58
N GLY A 40 -11.12 6.84 -7.37
CA GLY A 40 -12.51 6.97 -7.81
C GLY A 40 -12.67 6.82 -9.33
N TRP A 41 -11.69 7.31 -10.11
CA TRP A 41 -11.64 7.04 -11.54
C TRP A 41 -11.38 5.56 -11.88
N SER A 42 -10.47 4.90 -11.14
CA SER A 42 -10.23 3.45 -11.27
C SER A 42 -11.48 2.62 -10.96
N GLU A 43 -12.26 2.98 -9.95
CA GLU A 43 -13.52 2.31 -9.61
C GLU A 43 -14.59 2.56 -10.67
N LYS A 44 -14.75 3.80 -11.14
CA LYS A 44 -15.70 4.16 -12.20
C LYS A 44 -15.45 3.38 -13.49
N ILE A 45 -14.21 3.31 -13.97
CA ILE A 45 -13.88 2.56 -15.20
C ILE A 45 -14.02 1.06 -14.98
N ALA A 46 -13.65 0.54 -13.80
CA ALA A 46 -13.81 -0.88 -13.48
C ALA A 46 -15.29 -1.30 -13.54
N VAL A 47 -16.18 -0.54 -12.89
CA VAL A 47 -17.63 -0.79 -12.93
C VAL A 47 -18.18 -0.67 -14.35
N SER A 48 -17.71 0.31 -15.11
CA SER A 48 -18.13 0.51 -16.51
C SER A 48 -17.74 -0.68 -17.38
N GLU A 49 -16.51 -1.19 -17.23
CA GLU A 49 -16.01 -2.30 -18.04
C GLU A 49 -16.57 -3.65 -17.61
N MET A 50 -16.74 -3.91 -16.31
CA MET A 50 -17.44 -5.11 -15.85
C MET A 50 -18.87 -5.17 -16.40
N LYS A 51 -19.59 -4.04 -16.43
CA LYS A 51 -20.91 -3.94 -17.04
C LYS A 51 -20.87 -4.14 -18.56
N ARG A 52 -19.88 -3.54 -19.25
CA ARG A 52 -19.75 -3.60 -20.71
C ARG A 52 -19.37 -5.00 -21.20
N LEU A 53 -18.49 -5.67 -20.47
CA LEU A 53 -17.93 -6.97 -20.82
C LEU A 53 -18.84 -8.11 -20.39
N GLY A 54 -19.66 -7.95 -19.35
CA GLY A 54 -20.55 -9.01 -18.88
C GLY A 54 -19.76 -10.28 -18.55
N ASP A 55 -20.13 -11.42 -19.14
CA ASP A 55 -19.44 -12.71 -19.00
C ASP A 55 -18.33 -12.94 -20.05
N SER A 56 -18.00 -11.97 -20.89
CA SER A 56 -17.08 -12.17 -22.02
C SER A 56 -15.63 -12.49 -21.66
N LEU A 57 -15.23 -12.25 -20.40
CA LEU A 57 -13.92 -12.65 -19.86
C LEU A 57 -13.91 -14.11 -19.36
N GLU A 58 -15.07 -14.73 -19.18
CA GLU A 58 -15.17 -16.11 -18.72
C GLU A 58 -15.01 -17.09 -19.88
N TRP A 59 -14.20 -18.13 -19.68
CA TRP A 59 -14.16 -19.25 -20.59
C TRP A 59 -15.40 -20.14 -20.44
N ALA A 60 -16.09 -20.42 -21.55
CA ALA A 60 -17.26 -21.30 -21.59
C ALA A 60 -17.22 -22.31 -22.76
N GLU A 61 -17.75 -23.51 -22.54
CA GLU A 61 -17.83 -24.57 -23.57
C GLU A 61 -18.84 -24.25 -24.68
N SER A 62 -19.94 -23.58 -24.36
CA SER A 62 -21.07 -23.30 -25.24
C SER A 62 -21.22 -21.80 -25.53
N GLY A 63 -20.38 -21.20 -26.38
CA GLY A 63 -20.54 -19.78 -26.75
C GLY A 63 -19.32 -19.07 -27.35
N ARG A 64 -19.35 -17.74 -27.29
CA ARG A 64 -18.25 -16.84 -27.67
C ARG A 64 -17.14 -17.00 -26.62
N ARG A 65 -15.96 -17.45 -27.03
CA ARG A 65 -14.90 -17.91 -26.11
C ARG A 65 -14.00 -16.75 -25.66
N ALA A 66 -13.83 -16.56 -24.36
CA ALA A 66 -12.68 -15.83 -23.82
C ALA A 66 -11.37 -16.49 -24.30
N LYS A 67 -10.33 -15.69 -24.52
CA LYS A 67 -9.03 -16.16 -24.99
C LYS A 67 -8.04 -16.15 -23.83
N TRP A 68 -7.18 -17.17 -23.80
CA TRP A 68 -6.00 -17.14 -22.94
C TRP A 68 -5.00 -16.15 -23.56
N ASP A 69 -5.12 -14.89 -23.17
CA ASP A 69 -4.32 -13.80 -23.72
C ASP A 69 -3.96 -12.76 -22.65
N TYR A 70 -2.85 -12.07 -22.88
CA TYR A 70 -2.31 -11.11 -21.93
C TYR A 70 -3.20 -9.88 -21.73
N ALA A 71 -3.99 -9.46 -22.72
CA ALA A 71 -4.77 -8.24 -22.64
C ALA A 71 -5.96 -8.45 -21.68
N SER A 72 -6.70 -9.55 -21.86
CA SER A 72 -7.78 -9.93 -20.95
C SER A 72 -7.27 -10.16 -19.52
N ALA A 73 -6.14 -10.87 -19.39
CA ALA A 73 -5.53 -11.12 -18.09
C ALA A 73 -4.93 -9.87 -17.42
N LEU A 74 -4.51 -8.86 -18.20
CA LEU A 74 -4.05 -7.57 -17.66
C LEU A 74 -5.19 -6.79 -17.03
N LEU A 75 -6.34 -6.74 -17.71
CA LEU A 75 -7.54 -6.16 -17.11
C LEU A 75 -7.92 -6.95 -15.85
N GLY A 76 -7.93 -8.28 -15.93
CA GLY A 76 -8.17 -9.14 -14.77
C GLY A 76 -7.23 -8.84 -13.60
N LEU A 77 -5.92 -8.80 -13.84
CA LEU A 77 -4.91 -8.43 -12.85
C LEU A 77 -5.19 -7.05 -12.24
N SER A 78 -5.53 -6.05 -13.07
CA SER A 78 -5.81 -4.71 -12.58
C SER A 78 -7.05 -4.65 -11.67
N LEU A 79 -8.08 -5.44 -11.97
CA LEU A 79 -9.29 -5.56 -11.15
C LEU A 79 -9.02 -6.31 -9.85
N VAL A 80 -8.22 -7.37 -9.90
CA VAL A 80 -7.76 -8.06 -8.69
C VAL A 80 -6.99 -7.09 -7.79
N ARG A 81 -6.05 -6.32 -8.35
CA ARG A 81 -5.30 -5.29 -7.60
C ARG A 81 -6.22 -4.18 -7.06
N LEU A 82 -7.25 -3.79 -7.80
CA LEU A 82 -8.24 -2.82 -7.34
C LEU A 82 -9.04 -3.38 -6.17
N GLY A 83 -9.52 -4.62 -6.27
CA GLY A 83 -10.24 -5.31 -5.20
C GLY A 83 -9.39 -5.54 -3.95
N GLU A 84 -8.10 -5.88 -4.10
CA GLU A 84 -7.15 -5.92 -2.97
C GLU A 84 -7.01 -4.56 -2.29
N PHE A 85 -7.01 -3.49 -3.08
CA PHE A 85 -6.82 -2.14 -2.58
C PHE A 85 -8.06 -1.56 -1.90
N THR A 86 -9.25 -1.81 -2.44
CA THR A 86 -10.52 -1.29 -1.93
C THR A 86 -11.19 -2.23 -0.94
N GLY A 87 -10.77 -3.50 -0.87
CA GLY A 87 -11.46 -4.56 -0.15
C GLY A 87 -12.72 -5.09 -0.86
N ASN A 88 -13.01 -4.63 -2.08
CA ASN A 88 -14.20 -5.05 -2.81
C ASN A 88 -13.95 -6.37 -3.57
N ARG A 89 -14.53 -7.46 -3.05
CA ARG A 89 -14.41 -8.80 -3.66
C ARG A 89 -14.99 -8.89 -5.06
N SER A 90 -15.99 -8.09 -5.43
CA SER A 90 -16.57 -8.16 -6.79
C SER A 90 -15.55 -7.90 -7.90
N TYR A 91 -14.58 -6.99 -7.68
CA TYR A 91 -13.48 -6.76 -8.62
C TYR A 91 -12.51 -7.93 -8.67
N THR A 92 -12.23 -8.51 -7.51
CA THR A 92 -11.36 -9.68 -7.38
C THR A 92 -11.94 -10.88 -8.11
N ASP A 93 -13.17 -11.26 -7.77
CA ASP A 93 -13.81 -12.48 -8.30
C ASP A 93 -13.94 -12.38 -9.82
N TYR A 94 -14.34 -11.21 -10.33
CA TYR A 94 -14.43 -10.95 -11.76
C TYR A 94 -13.07 -10.94 -12.45
N GLY A 95 -12.05 -10.33 -11.83
CA GLY A 95 -10.71 -10.26 -12.39
C GLY A 95 -10.00 -11.62 -12.44
N GLU A 96 -10.20 -12.46 -11.42
CA GLU A 96 -9.66 -13.82 -11.40
C GLU A 96 -10.34 -14.71 -12.45
N LEU A 97 -11.66 -14.54 -12.65
CA LEU A 97 -12.44 -15.31 -13.63
C LEU A 97 -11.82 -15.28 -15.04
N ALA A 98 -11.21 -14.15 -15.43
CA ALA A 98 -10.53 -13.97 -16.71
C ALA A 98 -9.39 -14.98 -16.95
N VAL A 99 -8.88 -15.61 -15.90
CA VAL A 99 -7.76 -16.56 -15.96
C VAL A 99 -8.15 -17.93 -15.41
N VAL A 100 -8.79 -17.99 -14.25
CA VAL A 100 -9.07 -19.28 -13.59
C VAL A 100 -10.10 -20.12 -14.34
N SER A 101 -11.03 -19.49 -15.08
CA SER A 101 -12.02 -20.20 -15.92
C SER A 101 -11.39 -21.03 -17.04
N HIS A 102 -10.16 -20.70 -17.46
CA HIS A 102 -9.44 -21.46 -18.47
C HIS A 102 -8.87 -22.78 -17.95
N LEU A 103 -8.78 -22.98 -16.63
CA LEU A 103 -8.15 -24.15 -16.04
C LEU A 103 -9.13 -25.33 -16.01
N SER A 104 -8.69 -26.52 -16.43
CA SER A 104 -9.41 -27.76 -16.13
C SER A 104 -9.06 -28.25 -14.73
N PRO A 105 -9.85 -29.17 -14.14
CA PRO A 105 -9.59 -29.69 -12.79
C PRO A 105 -8.19 -30.30 -12.58
N ASP A 106 -7.55 -30.79 -13.64
CA ASP A 106 -6.18 -31.33 -13.64
C ASP A 106 -5.08 -30.26 -13.82
N GLY A 107 -5.44 -28.98 -13.97
CA GLY A 107 -4.50 -27.87 -14.12
C GLY A 107 -4.07 -27.57 -15.56
N LYS A 108 -4.65 -28.24 -16.57
CA LYS A 108 -4.38 -27.92 -17.97
C LYS A 108 -5.03 -26.59 -18.36
N ILE A 109 -4.27 -25.76 -19.07
CA ILE A 109 -4.69 -24.43 -19.48
C ILE A 109 -5.35 -24.50 -20.87
N ARG A 110 -6.63 -24.16 -20.96
CA ARG A 110 -7.35 -24.11 -22.24
C ARG A 110 -6.99 -22.84 -23.02
N GLY A 111 -6.61 -23.03 -24.29
CA GLY A 111 -6.18 -21.93 -25.17
C GLY A 111 -4.67 -21.62 -25.11
N TYR A 112 -3.91 -22.31 -24.25
CA TYR A 112 -2.46 -22.23 -24.21
C TYR A 112 -1.82 -23.29 -25.11
N SER A 113 -0.89 -22.85 -25.96
CA SER A 113 -0.12 -23.69 -26.88
C SER A 113 1.39 -23.53 -26.58
N PRO A 114 2.01 -24.46 -25.84
CA PRO A 114 3.45 -24.38 -25.52
C PRO A 114 4.35 -24.36 -26.76
N SER A 115 3.93 -24.96 -27.87
CA SER A 115 4.69 -25.00 -29.13
C SER A 115 4.81 -23.65 -29.82
N ASP A 116 3.97 -22.68 -29.46
CA ASP A 116 4.03 -21.33 -30.00
C ASP A 116 5.20 -20.53 -29.40
N TYR A 117 5.72 -21.00 -28.25
CA TYR A 117 6.74 -20.32 -27.45
C TYR A 117 6.45 -18.83 -27.29
N SER A 118 5.18 -18.49 -27.08
CA SER A 118 4.73 -17.10 -27.02
C SER A 118 4.86 -16.59 -25.61
N LEU A 119 5.67 -15.55 -25.39
CA LEU A 119 5.78 -14.92 -24.07
C LEU A 119 4.44 -14.31 -23.64
N ASP A 120 3.64 -13.79 -24.57
CA ASP A 120 2.28 -13.27 -24.31
C ASP A 120 1.39 -14.27 -23.57
N SER A 121 1.58 -15.57 -23.80
CA SER A 121 0.78 -16.62 -23.18
C SER A 121 1.22 -16.94 -21.75
N ILE A 122 2.34 -16.38 -21.29
CA ILE A 122 2.82 -16.53 -19.91
C ILE A 122 2.17 -15.52 -18.98
N PHE A 123 1.94 -14.29 -19.46
CA PHE A 123 1.44 -13.19 -18.64
C PHE A 123 0.22 -13.53 -17.77
N PRO A 124 -0.80 -14.27 -18.25
CA PRO A 124 -1.96 -14.59 -17.41
C PRO A 124 -1.62 -15.37 -16.14
N GLY A 125 -0.47 -16.07 -16.11
CA GLY A 125 0.06 -16.72 -14.91
C GLY A 125 0.28 -15.76 -13.73
N ASN A 126 0.47 -14.45 -13.98
CA ASN A 126 0.60 -13.45 -12.90
C ASN A 126 -0.65 -13.37 -12.02
N VAL A 127 -1.84 -13.65 -12.55
CA VAL A 127 -3.10 -13.68 -11.79
C VAL A 127 -3.19 -14.94 -10.92
N LEU A 128 -2.66 -16.07 -11.40
CA LEU A 128 -2.72 -17.35 -10.67
C LEU A 128 -1.93 -17.35 -9.36
N PHE A 129 -0.87 -16.56 -9.25
CA PHE A 129 -0.16 -16.41 -7.98
C PHE A 129 -1.04 -15.78 -6.90
N ILE A 130 -1.90 -14.81 -7.27
CA ILE A 130 -2.79 -14.15 -6.30
C ILE A 130 -3.84 -15.16 -5.78
N ALA A 131 -4.35 -16.03 -6.65
CA ALA A 131 -5.23 -17.12 -6.23
C ALA A 131 -4.54 -18.07 -5.23
N ILE A 132 -3.26 -18.40 -5.46
CA ILE A 132 -2.47 -19.23 -4.53
C ILE A 132 -2.29 -18.56 -3.16
N ASP A 133 -1.96 -17.28 -3.13
CA ASP A 133 -1.74 -16.53 -1.88
C ASP A 133 -3.02 -16.46 -1.02
N ARG A 134 -4.19 -16.60 -1.64
CA ARG A 134 -5.50 -16.64 -0.98
C ARG A 134 -5.94 -18.03 -0.52
N GLY A 135 -5.20 -19.07 -0.90
CA GLY A 135 -5.50 -20.46 -0.57
C GLY A 135 -6.63 -21.08 -1.41
N GLU A 136 -7.14 -20.37 -2.41
CA GLU A 136 -8.20 -20.83 -3.30
C GLU A 136 -7.59 -21.57 -4.51
N SER A 137 -8.15 -22.73 -4.89
CA SER A 137 -7.71 -23.50 -6.07
C SER A 137 -6.20 -23.80 -6.17
N ARG A 138 -5.52 -23.86 -5.01
CA ARG A 138 -4.05 -23.87 -4.91
C ARG A 138 -3.39 -24.96 -5.75
N GLU A 139 -3.93 -26.17 -5.75
CA GLU A 139 -3.36 -27.29 -6.51
C GLU A 139 -3.46 -27.07 -8.03
N THR A 140 -4.65 -26.70 -8.52
CA THR A 140 -4.90 -26.46 -9.96
C THR A 140 -4.07 -25.29 -10.49
N SER A 141 -4.05 -24.17 -9.74
CA SER A 141 -3.23 -23.00 -10.09
C SER A 141 -1.73 -23.32 -10.07
N THR A 142 -1.27 -24.14 -9.12
CA THR A 142 0.14 -24.57 -9.07
C THR A 142 0.52 -25.39 -10.31
N LYS A 143 -0.29 -26.38 -10.70
CA LYS A 143 -0.05 -27.19 -11.91
C LYS A 143 -0.04 -26.34 -13.19
N ALA A 144 -0.96 -25.37 -13.28
CA ALA A 144 -0.98 -24.43 -14.39
C ALA A 144 0.31 -23.60 -14.44
N LEU A 145 0.75 -23.04 -13.31
CA LEU A 145 2.02 -22.29 -13.22
C LEU A 145 3.25 -23.15 -13.58
N GLU A 146 3.28 -24.43 -13.18
CA GLU A 146 4.34 -25.36 -13.58
C GLU A 146 4.39 -25.53 -15.10
N SER A 147 3.23 -25.64 -15.76
CA SER A 147 3.16 -25.77 -17.22
C SER A 147 3.64 -24.51 -17.96
N LEU A 148 3.37 -23.33 -17.43
CA LEU A 148 3.87 -22.05 -17.95
C LEU A 148 5.39 -21.95 -17.72
N ARG A 149 5.86 -22.28 -16.51
CA ARG A 149 7.27 -22.28 -16.15
C ARG A 149 8.10 -23.28 -16.95
N ALA A 150 7.51 -24.40 -17.36
CA ALA A 150 8.16 -25.40 -18.19
C ALA A 150 8.54 -24.87 -19.58
N GLN A 151 7.79 -23.91 -20.15
CA GLN A 151 8.09 -23.31 -21.46
C GLN A 151 9.50 -22.70 -21.49
N PHE A 152 9.93 -22.04 -20.40
CA PHE A 152 11.24 -21.37 -20.34
C PHE A 152 12.44 -22.32 -20.41
N ALA A 153 12.25 -23.62 -20.18
CA ALA A 153 13.31 -24.61 -20.32
C ALA A 153 13.71 -24.83 -21.79
N SER A 154 12.77 -24.66 -22.72
CA SER A 154 13.00 -24.84 -24.16
C SER A 154 12.59 -23.64 -25.02
N GLN A 155 12.20 -22.52 -24.41
CA GLN A 155 11.97 -21.24 -25.08
C GLN A 155 13.23 -20.89 -25.91
N PRO A 156 13.10 -20.69 -27.23
CA PRO A 156 14.21 -20.28 -28.07
C PRO A 156 14.84 -18.96 -27.60
N ARG A 157 16.15 -18.84 -27.76
CA ARG A 157 16.94 -17.73 -27.22
C ARG A 157 17.90 -17.15 -28.26
N THR A 158 18.24 -15.88 -28.08
CA THR A 158 19.40 -15.23 -28.71
C THR A 158 20.70 -15.84 -28.19
N GLU A 159 21.84 -15.53 -28.80
CA GLU A 159 23.16 -16.03 -28.36
C GLU A 159 23.50 -15.57 -26.94
N GLU A 160 23.05 -14.37 -26.55
CA GLU A 160 23.19 -13.83 -25.19
C GLU A 160 22.19 -14.42 -24.18
N GLY A 161 21.33 -15.36 -24.62
CA GLY A 161 20.34 -16.03 -23.77
C GLY A 161 19.03 -15.26 -23.61
N GLY A 162 18.79 -14.22 -24.40
CA GLY A 162 17.56 -13.45 -24.42
C GLY A 162 16.40 -14.22 -25.05
N PHE A 163 15.22 -14.24 -24.44
CA PHE A 163 14.10 -15.01 -24.98
C PHE A 163 13.61 -14.42 -26.30
N TRP A 164 13.43 -15.28 -27.31
CA TRP A 164 12.65 -14.90 -28.49
C TRP A 164 11.24 -14.55 -28.04
N HIS A 165 10.69 -13.46 -28.59
CA HIS A 165 9.36 -13.00 -28.20
C HIS A 165 8.28 -14.07 -28.49
N LYS A 166 8.38 -14.73 -29.65
CA LYS A 166 7.57 -15.90 -30.06
C LYS A 166 8.39 -16.82 -30.96
N ASN A 167 8.01 -18.09 -31.12
CA ASN A 167 8.67 -18.99 -32.07
C ASN A 167 8.70 -18.43 -33.50
N ARG A 168 7.61 -17.75 -33.89
CA ARG A 168 7.47 -17.09 -35.19
C ARG A 168 8.29 -15.81 -35.36
N TYR A 169 8.97 -15.33 -34.32
CA TYR A 169 9.82 -14.14 -34.34
C TYR A 169 11.25 -14.54 -33.95
N PRO A 170 11.96 -15.28 -34.83
CA PRO A 170 13.27 -15.80 -34.51
C PRO A 170 14.26 -14.67 -34.24
N SER A 171 15.11 -14.87 -33.23
CA SER A 171 16.19 -13.97 -32.79
C SER A 171 15.75 -12.57 -32.33
N GLN A 172 14.45 -12.39 -32.07
CA GLN A 172 13.88 -11.08 -31.73
C GLN A 172 13.48 -10.99 -30.26
N MET A 173 13.95 -9.96 -29.58
CA MET A 173 13.48 -9.54 -28.27
C MET A 173 12.66 -8.25 -28.40
N TRP A 174 11.48 -8.24 -27.79
CA TRP A 174 10.58 -7.07 -27.78
C TRP A 174 10.41 -6.62 -26.34
N LEU A 175 10.32 -5.31 -26.10
CA LEU A 175 10.12 -4.74 -24.77
C LEU A 175 8.88 -5.32 -24.08
N ASP A 176 7.81 -5.55 -24.86
CA ASP A 176 6.57 -6.21 -24.46
C ASP A 176 6.84 -7.54 -23.77
N GLY A 177 7.70 -8.38 -24.38
CA GLY A 177 8.06 -9.70 -23.87
C GLY A 177 8.70 -9.68 -22.49
N ILE A 178 9.35 -8.58 -22.12
CA ILE A 178 9.94 -8.40 -20.78
C ILE A 178 8.84 -8.30 -19.72
N TYR A 179 7.73 -7.60 -20.01
CA TYR A 179 6.59 -7.56 -19.09
C TYR A 179 5.87 -8.90 -18.99
N MET A 180 5.78 -9.61 -20.11
CA MET A 180 5.10 -10.90 -20.13
C MET A 180 5.85 -11.98 -19.34
N ALA A 181 7.19 -11.88 -19.24
CA ALA A 181 8.04 -12.92 -18.67
C ALA A 181 8.71 -12.56 -17.34
N SER A 182 9.37 -11.41 -17.22
CA SER A 182 10.26 -11.13 -16.07
C SER A 182 9.52 -11.04 -14.73
N PRO A 183 8.38 -10.33 -14.61
CA PRO A 183 7.59 -10.35 -13.38
C PRO A 183 7.12 -11.75 -13.00
N PHE A 184 6.69 -12.56 -13.97
CA PHE A 184 6.27 -13.95 -13.75
C PHE A 184 7.42 -14.80 -13.20
N LEU A 185 8.60 -14.70 -13.82
CA LEU A 185 9.79 -15.47 -13.42
C LEU A 185 10.25 -15.10 -12.01
N ALA A 186 10.30 -13.81 -11.69
CA ALA A 186 10.70 -13.34 -10.36
C ALA A 186 9.66 -13.73 -9.29
N HIS A 187 8.37 -13.64 -9.60
CA HIS A 187 7.32 -14.10 -8.70
C HIS A 187 7.41 -15.61 -8.48
N TYR A 188 7.57 -16.40 -9.54
CA TYR A 188 7.76 -17.86 -9.43
C TYR A 188 9.00 -18.19 -8.58
N ALA A 189 10.11 -17.48 -8.79
CA ALA A 189 11.34 -17.66 -8.02
C ALA A 189 11.10 -17.49 -6.52
N LEU A 190 10.34 -16.45 -6.12
CA LEU A 190 9.99 -16.18 -4.74
C LEU A 190 9.04 -17.24 -4.16
N THR A 191 7.92 -17.49 -4.86
CA THR A 191 6.85 -18.38 -4.38
C THR A 191 7.32 -19.82 -4.22
N PHE A 192 8.09 -20.34 -5.19
CA PHE A 192 8.53 -21.73 -5.22
C PHE A 192 10.01 -21.91 -4.84
N LYS A 193 10.67 -20.84 -4.38
CA LYS A 193 12.07 -20.85 -3.91
C LYS A 193 13.05 -21.37 -4.97
N VAL A 194 12.92 -20.88 -6.20
CA VAL A 194 13.78 -21.21 -7.35
C VAL A 194 14.61 -19.99 -7.75
N PRO A 195 15.69 -19.66 -7.02
CA PRO A 195 16.41 -18.39 -7.18
C PRO A 195 16.98 -18.16 -8.58
N SER A 196 17.32 -19.22 -9.32
CA SER A 196 17.81 -19.11 -10.70
C SER A 196 16.82 -18.46 -11.67
N LEU A 197 15.52 -18.45 -11.37
CA LEU A 197 14.52 -17.74 -12.17
C LEU A 197 14.52 -16.23 -11.89
N ALA A 198 14.98 -15.77 -10.72
CA ALA A 198 15.24 -14.35 -10.47
C ALA A 198 16.47 -13.88 -11.26
N ASP A 199 17.53 -14.69 -11.33
CA ASP A 199 18.70 -14.44 -12.18
C ASP A 199 18.29 -14.37 -13.66
N GLU A 200 17.37 -15.23 -14.09
CA GLU A 200 16.80 -15.20 -15.44
C GLU A 200 16.03 -13.90 -15.69
N ALA A 201 15.12 -13.52 -14.80
CA ALA A 201 14.31 -12.31 -14.94
C ALA A 201 15.18 -11.04 -15.08
N THR A 202 16.24 -10.93 -14.28
CA THR A 202 17.18 -9.80 -14.33
C THR A 202 18.02 -9.81 -15.60
N ARG A 203 18.49 -10.97 -16.06
CA ARG A 203 19.22 -11.12 -17.33
C ARG A 203 18.42 -10.61 -18.53
N GLN A 204 17.14 -10.97 -18.62
CA GLN A 204 16.27 -10.52 -19.72
C GLN A 204 16.14 -8.99 -19.76
N ILE A 205 15.98 -8.36 -18.60
CA ILE A 205 15.94 -6.89 -18.49
C ILE A 205 17.26 -6.29 -18.97
N MET A 206 18.40 -6.82 -18.50
CA MET A 206 19.73 -6.28 -18.81
C MET A 206 20.13 -6.44 -20.29
N ILE A 207 19.70 -7.50 -20.96
CA ILE A 207 19.94 -7.68 -22.40
C ILE A 207 19.19 -6.60 -23.20
N MET A 208 17.91 -6.35 -22.88
CA MET A 208 17.19 -5.25 -23.51
C MET A 208 17.74 -3.87 -23.13
N ASP A 209 18.34 -3.71 -21.94
CA ASP A 209 19.05 -2.48 -21.59
C ASP A 209 20.25 -2.20 -22.50
N ARG A 210 21.02 -3.25 -22.78
CA ARG A 210 22.22 -3.18 -23.62
C ARG A 210 21.91 -2.85 -25.07
N HIS A 211 20.89 -3.50 -25.63
CA HIS A 211 20.61 -3.44 -27.07
C HIS A 211 19.50 -2.47 -27.44
N GLY A 212 18.50 -2.29 -26.56
CA GLY A 212 17.33 -1.46 -26.84
C GLY A 212 17.52 0.02 -26.50
N TYR A 213 18.48 0.37 -25.63
CA TYR A 213 18.66 1.75 -25.17
C TYR A 213 19.32 2.63 -26.23
N ASP A 214 18.70 3.78 -26.52
CA ASP A 214 19.24 4.80 -27.41
C ASP A 214 19.71 6.02 -26.59
N PRO A 215 21.02 6.28 -26.50
CA PRO A 215 21.56 7.33 -25.64
C PRO A 215 21.23 8.76 -26.13
N ASN A 216 20.91 8.94 -27.41
CA ASN A 216 20.59 10.26 -27.97
C ASN A 216 19.21 10.73 -27.51
N SER A 217 18.22 9.86 -27.64
CA SER A 217 16.85 10.12 -27.18
C SER A 217 16.73 9.95 -25.66
N GLY A 218 17.48 9.00 -25.07
CA GLY A 218 17.27 8.52 -23.70
C GLY A 218 16.11 7.51 -23.59
N LEU A 219 15.62 6.98 -24.71
CA LEU A 219 14.47 6.06 -24.79
C LEU A 219 14.89 4.66 -25.27
N PHE A 220 13.96 3.73 -25.26
CA PHE A 220 14.17 2.33 -25.64
C PHE A 220 13.42 1.98 -26.93
N ARG A 221 14.11 1.33 -27.87
CA ARG A 221 13.53 0.85 -29.13
C ARG A 221 12.56 -0.30 -28.85
N HIS A 222 11.45 -0.36 -29.59
CA HIS A 222 10.39 -1.38 -29.36
C HIS A 222 10.94 -2.82 -29.41
N ALA A 223 11.84 -3.10 -30.36
CA ALA A 223 12.39 -4.44 -30.52
C ALA A 223 13.84 -4.40 -31.01
N TRP A 224 14.52 -5.51 -30.79
CA TRP A 224 15.85 -5.82 -31.27
C TRP A 224 15.84 -7.20 -31.94
N ASP A 225 16.36 -7.29 -33.16
CA ASP A 225 16.63 -8.54 -33.88
C ASP A 225 18.14 -8.77 -33.89
N GLU A 226 18.62 -9.77 -33.16
CA GLU A 226 20.05 -10.12 -33.06
C GLU A 226 20.67 -10.44 -34.44
N LYS A 227 19.89 -10.94 -35.39
CA LYS A 227 20.39 -11.34 -36.71
C LYS A 227 20.27 -10.26 -37.77
N HIS A 228 19.68 -9.11 -37.44
CA HIS A 228 19.48 -7.98 -38.34
C HIS A 228 18.76 -8.40 -39.65
N GLY A 229 17.97 -9.47 -39.59
CA GLY A 229 17.36 -10.11 -40.76
C GLY A 229 15.97 -9.59 -41.07
N GLN A 230 15.31 -8.92 -40.11
CA GLN A 230 14.02 -8.31 -40.35
C GLN A 230 14.13 -7.00 -41.14
N PRO A 231 13.17 -6.69 -42.05
CA PRO A 231 13.20 -5.45 -42.83
C PRO A 231 13.17 -4.15 -42.00
N TRP A 232 12.63 -4.22 -40.78
CA TRP A 232 12.59 -3.09 -39.84
C TRP A 232 13.88 -2.92 -39.03
N ALA A 233 14.75 -3.93 -39.01
CA ALA A 233 15.93 -3.95 -38.16
C ALA A 233 17.02 -3.05 -38.73
N ASN A 234 17.52 -2.15 -37.90
CA ASN A 234 18.66 -1.31 -38.25
C ASN A 234 19.87 -2.21 -38.61
N PRO A 235 20.55 -2.01 -39.75
CA PRO A 235 21.66 -2.86 -40.17
C PRO A 235 22.85 -2.89 -39.22
N THR A 236 23.02 -1.86 -38.39
CA THR A 236 24.11 -1.73 -37.43
C THR A 236 23.71 -2.19 -36.03
N THR A 237 22.53 -1.81 -35.56
CA THR A 237 22.12 -2.07 -34.16
C THR A 237 21.13 -3.21 -34.00
N GLY A 238 20.50 -3.68 -35.09
CA GLY A 238 19.42 -4.66 -35.05
C GLY A 238 18.09 -4.10 -34.51
N CYS A 239 18.04 -2.84 -34.08
CA CYS A 239 16.85 -2.27 -33.44
C CYS A 239 15.79 -1.81 -34.43
N SER A 240 14.53 -1.80 -33.99
CA SER A 240 13.44 -1.10 -34.69
C SER A 240 13.62 0.42 -34.66
N PRO A 241 13.02 1.17 -35.60
CA PRO A 241 13.45 2.55 -35.83
C PRO A 241 12.77 3.61 -34.94
N ASN A 242 11.72 3.28 -34.18
CA ASN A 242 10.94 4.26 -33.40
C ASN A 242 10.72 3.84 -31.93
N PHE A 243 10.36 4.84 -31.13
CA PHE A 243 10.13 4.75 -29.68
C PHE A 243 8.64 4.70 -29.36
N TRP A 244 8.05 3.52 -29.51
CA TRP A 244 6.63 3.31 -29.27
C TRP A 244 6.32 3.37 -27.76
N SER A 245 5.43 4.28 -27.36
CA SER A 245 5.19 4.59 -25.95
C SER A 245 4.65 3.39 -25.16
N ARG A 246 3.75 2.57 -25.72
CA ARG A 246 3.28 1.36 -25.02
C ARG A 246 4.39 0.32 -24.80
N ALA A 247 5.29 0.11 -25.76
CA ALA A 247 6.42 -0.82 -25.58
C ALA A 247 7.38 -0.35 -24.46
N ILE A 248 7.68 0.96 -24.40
CA ILE A 248 8.48 1.53 -23.30
C ILE A 248 7.71 1.39 -21.98
N GLY A 249 6.39 1.58 -22.02
CA GLY A 249 5.50 1.41 -20.87
C GLY A 249 5.59 0.01 -20.30
N TRP A 250 5.53 -1.01 -21.16
CA TRP A 250 5.73 -2.40 -20.76
C TRP A 250 7.07 -2.63 -20.09
N TYR A 251 8.15 -2.11 -20.65
CA TYR A 251 9.47 -2.27 -20.06
C TYR A 251 9.56 -1.60 -18.68
N ALA A 252 9.02 -0.39 -18.53
CA ALA A 252 8.99 0.31 -17.25
C ALA A 252 8.19 -0.45 -16.18
N MET A 253 7.01 -0.97 -16.57
CA MET A 253 6.17 -1.83 -15.72
C MET A 253 6.88 -3.11 -15.34
N ALA A 254 7.54 -3.77 -16.30
CA ALA A 254 8.25 -5.02 -16.08
C ALA A 254 9.33 -4.89 -15.02
N ILE A 255 10.11 -3.81 -15.10
CA ILE A 255 11.20 -3.58 -14.16
C ILE A 255 10.65 -3.31 -12.76
N VAL A 256 9.69 -2.38 -12.61
CA VAL A 256 9.16 -2.01 -11.29
C VAL A 256 8.36 -3.14 -10.64
N ASP A 257 7.72 -4.00 -11.43
CA ASP A 257 6.98 -5.17 -10.94
C ASP A 257 7.92 -6.34 -10.60
N THR A 258 8.97 -6.55 -11.40
CA THR A 258 10.02 -7.54 -11.09
C THR A 258 10.69 -7.22 -9.75
N LEU A 259 10.94 -5.93 -9.47
CA LEU A 259 11.55 -5.47 -8.21
C LEU A 259 10.71 -5.76 -6.96
N ASP A 260 9.42 -6.06 -7.07
CA ASP A 260 8.60 -6.48 -5.93
C ASP A 260 8.94 -7.89 -5.44
N TYR A 261 9.49 -8.73 -6.33
CA TYR A 261 9.75 -10.15 -6.07
C TYR A 261 11.24 -10.48 -6.01
N LEU A 262 12.12 -9.56 -6.41
CA LEU A 262 13.56 -9.73 -6.29
C LEU A 262 14.01 -9.63 -4.81
N PRO A 263 14.81 -10.60 -4.32
CA PRO A 263 15.44 -10.50 -3.00
C PRO A 263 16.22 -9.19 -2.85
N VAL A 264 16.16 -8.58 -1.66
CA VAL A 264 16.82 -7.29 -1.39
C VAL A 264 18.34 -7.36 -1.59
N ASP A 265 18.93 -8.53 -1.36
CA ASP A 265 20.35 -8.88 -1.51
C ASP A 265 20.70 -9.49 -2.87
N HIS A 266 19.76 -9.56 -3.82
CA HIS A 266 20.03 -10.08 -5.16
C HIS A 266 21.17 -9.27 -5.83
N PRO A 267 22.22 -9.91 -6.38
CA PRO A 267 23.41 -9.21 -6.87
C PRO A 267 23.12 -8.12 -7.90
N GLU A 268 22.20 -8.40 -8.83
CA GLU A 268 21.83 -7.47 -9.91
C GLU A 268 20.78 -6.42 -9.50
N ARG A 269 20.26 -6.43 -8.26
CA ARG A 269 19.14 -5.55 -7.87
C ARG A 269 19.48 -4.07 -8.04
N SER A 270 20.69 -3.67 -7.66
CA SER A 270 21.18 -2.31 -7.87
C SER A 270 21.23 -1.95 -9.35
N LYS A 271 21.65 -2.89 -10.21
CA LYS A 271 21.70 -2.68 -11.65
C LYS A 271 20.30 -2.51 -12.25
N ILE A 272 19.35 -3.33 -11.82
CA ILE A 272 17.95 -3.22 -12.25
C ILE A 272 17.34 -1.88 -11.82
N LEU A 273 17.66 -1.38 -10.63
CA LEU A 273 17.25 -0.04 -10.19
C LEU A 273 17.87 1.07 -11.04
N GLU A 274 19.15 0.98 -11.41
CA GLU A 274 19.79 1.94 -12.33
C GLU A 274 19.09 1.96 -13.69
N ILE A 275 18.74 0.79 -14.22
CA ILE A 275 18.00 0.66 -15.49
C ILE A 275 16.62 1.29 -15.36
N PHE A 276 15.91 1.01 -14.26
CA PHE A 276 14.61 1.62 -13.98
C PHE A 276 14.67 3.14 -13.99
N VAL A 277 15.64 3.73 -13.27
CA VAL A 277 15.85 5.19 -13.22
C VAL A 277 16.12 5.74 -14.62
N ARG A 278 16.94 5.05 -15.43
CA ARG A 278 17.23 5.45 -16.81
C ARG A 278 15.99 5.44 -17.71
N VAL A 279 15.15 4.42 -17.59
CA VAL A 279 13.87 4.33 -18.32
C VAL A 279 12.97 5.50 -17.95
N VAL A 280 12.77 5.77 -16.66
CA VAL A 280 11.88 6.87 -16.25
C VAL A 280 12.46 8.26 -16.53
N ASP A 281 13.78 8.40 -16.63
CA ASP A 281 14.41 9.63 -17.10
C ASP A 281 14.07 9.94 -18.56
N GLY A 282 14.12 8.91 -19.41
CA GLY A 282 13.65 9.02 -20.79
C GLY A 282 12.17 9.40 -20.85
N ILE A 283 11.33 8.73 -20.07
CA ILE A 283 9.89 9.03 -20.00
C ILE A 283 9.66 10.50 -19.61
N VAL A 284 10.24 10.98 -18.51
CA VAL A 284 10.03 12.37 -18.05
C VAL A 284 10.54 13.40 -19.06
N LYS A 285 11.68 13.14 -19.71
CA LYS A 285 12.24 14.03 -20.74
C LYS A 285 11.27 14.33 -21.88
N TRP A 286 10.45 13.35 -22.26
CA TRP A 286 9.55 13.44 -23.42
C TRP A 286 8.07 13.61 -23.04
N GLN A 287 7.77 13.98 -21.79
CA GLN A 287 6.40 14.33 -21.39
C GLN A 287 5.96 15.59 -22.15
N ASP A 288 4.79 15.53 -22.80
CA ASP A 288 4.25 16.68 -23.51
C ASP A 288 3.94 17.82 -22.52
N PRO A 289 4.51 19.03 -22.71
CA PRO A 289 4.36 20.10 -21.74
C PRO A 289 2.93 20.65 -21.69
N SER A 290 2.14 20.54 -22.76
CA SER A 290 0.80 21.13 -22.84
C SER A 290 -0.27 20.23 -22.22
N SER A 291 -0.25 18.95 -22.59
CA SER A 291 -1.25 17.96 -22.19
C SER A 291 -0.83 17.16 -20.96
N GLY A 292 0.46 17.11 -20.64
CA GLY A 292 1.01 16.29 -19.57
C GLY A 292 1.16 14.81 -19.92
N VAL A 293 0.67 14.34 -21.06
CA VAL A 293 0.72 12.93 -21.47
C VAL A 293 1.82 12.71 -22.51
N TRP A 294 1.85 11.52 -23.11
CA TRP A 294 2.89 11.13 -24.06
C TRP A 294 2.29 10.77 -25.42
N TRP A 295 3.10 10.97 -26.45
CA TRP A 295 2.78 10.69 -27.84
C TRP A 295 2.95 9.20 -28.16
N GLN A 296 2.22 8.67 -29.15
CA GLN A 296 2.34 7.29 -29.66
C GLN A 296 3.77 6.96 -30.07
N VAL A 297 4.39 7.84 -30.86
CA VAL A 297 5.84 7.85 -31.05
C VAL A 297 6.42 8.92 -30.13
N THR A 298 7.06 8.47 -29.06
CA THR A 298 7.32 9.25 -27.84
C THR A 298 8.14 10.51 -28.07
N ASP A 299 9.18 10.44 -28.92
CA ASP A 299 10.11 11.54 -29.19
C ASP A 299 9.70 12.42 -30.39
N ALA A 300 8.61 12.07 -31.07
CA ALA A 300 8.15 12.76 -32.28
C ALA A 300 6.94 13.67 -31.99
N GLY A 301 6.91 14.30 -30.81
CA GLY A 301 5.86 15.24 -30.42
C GLY A 301 5.76 16.41 -31.41
N GLY A 302 4.53 16.75 -31.82
CA GLY A 302 4.28 17.81 -32.80
C GLY A 302 4.54 17.44 -34.27
N ARG A 303 5.07 16.25 -34.57
CA ARG A 303 5.13 15.73 -35.95
C ARG A 303 3.71 15.43 -36.44
N ALA A 304 3.36 15.95 -37.62
CA ALA A 304 2.05 15.75 -38.22
C ALA A 304 1.71 14.24 -38.32
N GLY A 305 0.50 13.88 -37.88
CA GLY A 305 0.02 12.50 -37.85
C GLY A 305 0.27 11.76 -36.53
N ASN A 306 1.18 12.24 -35.66
CA ASN A 306 1.31 11.68 -34.32
C ASN A 306 0.09 12.04 -33.45
N TYR A 307 -0.15 11.27 -32.39
CA TYR A 307 -1.25 11.50 -31.46
C TYR A 307 -0.84 11.20 -30.01
N LEU A 308 -1.53 11.82 -29.06
CA LEU A 308 -1.38 11.51 -27.64
C LEU A 308 -2.03 10.16 -27.35
N GLU A 309 -1.32 9.25 -26.68
CA GLU A 309 -1.74 7.85 -26.57
C GLU A 309 -1.97 7.44 -25.11
N ALA A 310 -3.13 6.84 -24.85
CA ALA A 310 -3.63 6.62 -23.49
C ALA A 310 -2.96 5.47 -22.75
N SER A 311 -2.64 4.36 -23.43
CA SER A 311 -2.09 3.18 -22.77
C SER A 311 -0.66 3.40 -22.27
N GLY A 312 0.24 3.86 -23.14
CA GLY A 312 1.62 4.21 -22.81
C GLY A 312 1.68 5.29 -21.74
N SER A 313 0.85 6.34 -21.84
CA SER A 313 0.75 7.36 -20.78
C SER A 313 0.33 6.78 -19.44
N SER A 314 -0.64 5.87 -19.41
CA SER A 314 -1.08 5.19 -18.19
C SER A 314 0.01 4.31 -17.59
N MET A 315 0.74 3.57 -18.42
CA MET A 315 1.88 2.74 -17.99
C MET A 315 3.03 3.58 -17.42
N PHE A 316 3.33 4.73 -18.03
CA PHE A 316 4.34 5.67 -17.56
C PHE A 316 3.98 6.26 -16.20
N VAL A 317 2.72 6.69 -16.02
CA VAL A 317 2.24 7.18 -14.72
C VAL A 317 2.29 6.08 -13.67
N TYR A 318 1.86 4.86 -14.00
CA TYR A 318 1.96 3.72 -13.09
C TYR A 318 3.40 3.48 -12.63
N ALA A 319 4.36 3.41 -13.56
CA ALA A 319 5.76 3.15 -13.25
C ALA A 319 6.35 4.27 -12.39
N LEU A 320 6.12 5.54 -12.74
CA LEU A 320 6.55 6.70 -11.96
C LEU A 320 5.96 6.68 -10.54
N ALA A 321 4.64 6.50 -10.42
CA ALA A 321 3.95 6.51 -9.13
C ALA A 321 4.39 5.34 -8.24
N LYS A 322 4.52 4.13 -8.80
CA LYS A 322 5.01 2.96 -8.07
C LYS A 322 6.47 3.11 -7.65
N GLY A 323 7.33 3.62 -8.53
CA GLY A 323 8.73 3.91 -8.21
C GLY A 323 8.89 4.92 -7.07
N LEU A 324 8.04 5.95 -7.03
CA LEU A 324 7.96 6.91 -5.93
C LEU A 324 7.48 6.26 -4.62
N ASN A 325 6.40 5.48 -4.67
CA ASN A 325 5.87 4.75 -3.49
C ASN A 325 6.89 3.78 -2.89
N LYS A 326 7.72 3.17 -3.74
CA LYS A 326 8.77 2.22 -3.31
C LYS A 326 10.07 2.92 -2.88
N GLY A 327 10.16 4.24 -3.03
CA GLY A 327 11.36 5.02 -2.68
C GLY A 327 12.53 4.84 -3.65
N TYR A 328 12.27 4.34 -4.86
CA TYR A 328 13.27 4.19 -5.92
C TYR A 328 13.58 5.51 -6.61
N LEU A 329 12.62 6.45 -6.56
CA LEU A 329 12.68 7.73 -7.26
C LEU A 329 12.63 8.91 -6.26
N PRO A 330 13.50 9.93 -6.39
CA PRO A 330 13.40 11.17 -5.61
C PRO A 330 12.13 11.97 -5.94
N ARG A 331 11.38 12.36 -4.91
CA ARG A 331 10.06 13.01 -5.09
C ARG A 331 10.18 14.34 -5.85
N GLU A 332 11.26 15.06 -5.64
CA GLU A 332 11.52 16.40 -6.15
C GLU A 332 11.59 16.41 -7.69
N LYS A 333 12.05 15.30 -8.29
CA LYS A 333 12.19 15.15 -9.73
C LYS A 333 10.96 14.51 -10.39
N TYR A 334 10.36 13.49 -9.76
CA TYR A 334 9.39 12.64 -10.44
C TYR A 334 7.92 12.82 -10.00
N LEU A 335 7.66 13.47 -8.86
CA LEU A 335 6.28 13.64 -8.37
C LEU A 335 5.43 14.47 -9.33
N GLN A 336 5.94 15.63 -9.77
CA GLN A 336 5.21 16.52 -10.66
C GLN A 336 4.92 15.86 -12.03
N PRO A 337 5.88 15.21 -12.70
CA PRO A 337 5.59 14.43 -13.90
C PRO A 337 4.50 13.36 -13.72
N ALA A 338 4.52 12.63 -12.60
CA ALA A 338 3.50 11.59 -12.32
C ALA A 338 2.09 12.19 -12.16
N VAL A 339 1.96 13.25 -11.34
CA VAL A 339 0.68 13.93 -11.09
C VAL A 339 0.15 14.59 -12.36
N LYS A 340 1.03 15.31 -13.08
CA LYS A 340 0.68 15.96 -14.35
C LYS A 340 0.27 14.94 -15.41
N GLY A 341 0.97 13.81 -15.48
CA GLY A 341 0.64 12.71 -16.39
C GLY A 341 -0.76 12.17 -16.16
N TYR A 342 -1.11 11.90 -14.90
CA TYR A 342 -2.44 11.39 -14.59
C TYR A 342 -3.54 12.42 -14.85
N ARG A 343 -3.31 13.68 -14.48
CA ARG A 343 -4.24 14.77 -14.81
C ARG A 343 -4.48 14.83 -16.32
N GLY A 344 -3.41 14.79 -17.10
CA GLY A 344 -3.49 14.77 -18.55
C GLY A 344 -4.25 13.56 -19.09
N ILE A 345 -4.14 12.38 -18.47
CA ILE A 345 -4.94 11.20 -18.86
C ILE A 345 -6.44 11.48 -18.66
N ILE A 346 -6.83 12.03 -17.51
CA ILE A 346 -8.23 12.37 -17.22
C ILE A 346 -8.75 13.39 -18.24
N GLU A 347 -8.01 14.47 -18.46
CA GLU A 347 -8.42 15.56 -19.36
C GLU A 347 -8.51 15.11 -20.83
N ASN A 348 -7.52 14.34 -21.31
CA ASN A 348 -7.39 14.04 -22.73
C ASN A 348 -8.12 12.76 -23.15
N PHE A 349 -8.28 11.78 -22.25
CA PHE A 349 -8.68 10.43 -22.64
C PHE A 349 -9.95 9.91 -21.96
N VAL A 350 -10.29 10.40 -20.76
CA VAL A 350 -11.49 9.94 -20.05
C VAL A 350 -12.72 10.69 -20.55
N ARG A 351 -13.80 9.95 -20.85
CA ARG A 351 -15.09 10.49 -21.27
C ARG A 351 -16.21 9.88 -20.46
N GLU A 352 -17.06 10.70 -19.87
CA GLU A 352 -18.29 10.23 -19.23
C GLU A 352 -19.39 10.05 -20.29
N ASN A 353 -20.16 8.97 -20.17
CA ASN A 353 -21.33 8.73 -21.00
C ASN A 353 -22.62 9.20 -20.31
N LYS A 354 -23.71 9.33 -21.08
CA LYS A 354 -25.00 9.85 -20.59
C LYS A 354 -25.65 8.99 -19.50
N GLU A 355 -25.22 7.73 -19.35
CA GLU A 355 -25.74 6.77 -18.38
C GLU A 355 -24.92 6.75 -17.08
N GLY A 356 -23.94 7.64 -16.94
CA GLY A 356 -23.07 7.74 -15.76
C GLY A 356 -21.87 6.79 -15.76
N GLY A 357 -21.66 6.02 -16.84
CA GLY A 357 -20.45 5.23 -17.05
C GLY A 357 -19.31 6.06 -17.66
N VAL A 358 -18.11 5.51 -17.69
CA VAL A 358 -16.91 6.18 -18.22
C VAL A 358 -16.26 5.35 -19.31
N SER A 359 -15.50 5.99 -20.18
CA SER A 359 -14.70 5.33 -21.21
C SER A 359 -13.30 5.94 -21.28
N LEU A 360 -12.31 5.10 -21.52
CA LEU A 360 -10.94 5.50 -21.82
C LEU A 360 -10.74 5.45 -23.33
N THR A 361 -10.41 6.58 -23.94
CA THR A 361 -10.28 6.76 -25.39
C THR A 361 -8.82 6.85 -25.83
N GLN A 362 -8.57 6.93 -27.14
CA GLN A 362 -7.23 7.09 -27.73
C GLN A 362 -6.23 6.01 -27.31
N ILE A 363 -6.69 4.76 -27.26
CA ILE A 363 -5.82 3.60 -27.03
C ILE A 363 -5.42 3.04 -28.40
N CYS A 364 -4.13 2.88 -28.65
CA CYS A 364 -3.67 2.17 -29.85
C CYS A 364 -4.14 0.70 -29.75
N GLU A 365 -4.91 0.19 -30.72
CA GLU A 365 -5.50 -1.16 -30.66
C GLU A 365 -4.43 -2.25 -30.64
N VAL A 366 -3.44 -2.13 -31.51
CA VAL A 366 -2.36 -3.09 -31.69
C VAL A 366 -1.19 -2.41 -32.37
N ALA A 367 0.03 -2.84 -32.06
CA ALA A 367 1.18 -2.62 -32.93
C ALA A 367 2.12 -3.81 -32.76
N GLY A 368 2.81 -4.17 -33.82
CA GLY A 368 3.85 -5.19 -33.84
C GLY A 368 4.88 -4.90 -34.92
N LEU A 369 5.79 -5.84 -35.19
CA LEU A 369 6.81 -5.69 -36.22
C LEU A 369 6.87 -6.93 -37.12
N GLY A 370 7.41 -6.77 -38.32
CA GLY A 370 7.66 -7.85 -39.28
C GLY A 370 6.50 -8.09 -40.24
N TYR A 371 5.92 -9.29 -40.23
CA TYR A 371 4.95 -9.77 -41.24
C TYR A 371 3.84 -8.77 -41.56
N THR A 372 3.27 -8.82 -42.76
CA THR A 372 2.09 -8.04 -43.11
C THR A 372 0.94 -8.29 -42.14
N ASN A 373 0.26 -7.24 -41.68
CA ASN A 373 -0.89 -7.35 -40.78
C ASN A 373 -2.14 -7.88 -41.52
N SER A 374 -3.23 -8.12 -40.78
CA SER A 374 -4.49 -8.65 -41.34
C SER A 374 -5.15 -7.72 -42.36
N GLN A 375 -4.76 -6.43 -42.40
CA GLN A 375 -5.22 -5.46 -43.39
C GLN A 375 -4.26 -5.29 -44.57
N GLY A 376 -3.27 -6.18 -44.74
CA GLY A 376 -2.36 -6.14 -45.89
C GLY A 376 -1.25 -5.09 -45.79
N ARG A 377 -1.03 -4.47 -44.63
CA ARG A 377 -0.01 -3.43 -44.43
C ARG A 377 1.31 -4.01 -43.89
N SER A 378 2.42 -3.52 -44.42
CA SER A 378 3.75 -3.84 -43.89
C SER A 378 3.91 -3.27 -42.47
N ARG A 379 4.41 -4.09 -41.54
CA ARG A 379 4.73 -3.67 -40.16
C ARG A 379 6.23 -3.40 -40.05
N ASP A 380 6.68 -2.39 -40.79
CA ASP A 380 8.09 -2.01 -40.95
C ASP A 380 8.64 -1.19 -39.77
N GLY A 381 7.82 -0.89 -38.77
CA GLY A 381 8.22 -0.12 -37.60
C GLY A 381 8.45 1.36 -37.88
N SER A 382 8.15 1.86 -39.09
CA SER A 382 8.24 3.28 -39.43
C SER A 382 7.32 4.14 -38.57
N PHE A 383 7.56 5.45 -38.58
CA PHE A 383 6.67 6.40 -37.88
C PHE A 383 5.26 6.29 -38.47
N GLU A 384 5.17 6.28 -39.79
CA GLU A 384 3.94 6.16 -40.58
C GLU A 384 3.16 4.91 -40.21
N TYR A 385 3.85 3.78 -40.02
CA TYR A 385 3.23 2.56 -39.55
C TYR A 385 2.61 2.71 -38.15
N TYR A 386 3.39 3.13 -37.14
CA TYR A 386 2.89 3.23 -35.76
C TYR A 386 1.71 4.19 -35.60
N VAL A 387 1.71 5.30 -36.34
CA VAL A 387 0.61 6.27 -36.28
C VAL A 387 -0.60 5.86 -37.11
N SER A 388 -0.46 4.86 -38.00
CA SER A 388 -1.56 4.31 -38.80
C SER A 388 -2.39 3.25 -38.10
N GLU A 389 -1.91 2.74 -36.95
CA GLU A 389 -2.63 1.74 -36.17
C GLU A 389 -3.91 2.32 -35.57
N PRO A 390 -5.02 1.56 -35.54
CA PRO A 390 -6.31 2.08 -35.09
C PRO A 390 -6.29 2.58 -33.65
N LEU A 391 -7.09 3.61 -33.41
CA LEU A 391 -7.45 4.06 -32.08
C LEU A 391 -8.79 3.44 -31.69
N VAL A 392 -8.83 2.85 -30.51
CA VAL A 392 -10.01 2.21 -29.93
C VAL A 392 -10.29 2.75 -28.54
N GLU A 393 -11.50 2.52 -28.06
CA GLU A 393 -11.91 2.83 -26.71
C GLU A 393 -11.96 1.57 -25.86
N ASN A 394 -11.63 1.72 -24.57
CA ASN A 394 -11.78 0.69 -23.55
C ASN A 394 -11.05 -0.63 -23.83
N ASP A 395 -10.01 -0.59 -24.67
CA ASP A 395 -9.17 -1.75 -24.87
C ASP A 395 -8.45 -2.10 -23.55
N PRO A 396 -8.43 -3.39 -23.14
CA PRO A 396 -7.80 -3.84 -21.91
C PRO A 396 -6.35 -3.36 -21.74
N LYS A 397 -5.60 -3.22 -22.84
CA LYS A 397 -4.20 -2.76 -22.87
C LYS A 397 -4.04 -1.31 -22.42
N GLY A 398 -5.11 -0.50 -22.45
CA GLY A 398 -5.15 0.83 -21.86
C GLY A 398 -5.87 0.87 -20.50
N VAL A 399 -7.00 0.18 -20.38
CA VAL A 399 -7.81 0.20 -19.15
C VAL A 399 -7.06 -0.40 -17.95
N GLY A 400 -6.41 -1.55 -18.13
CA GLY A 400 -5.67 -2.20 -17.05
C GLY A 400 -4.58 -1.30 -16.45
N PRO A 401 -3.67 -0.73 -17.27
CA PRO A 401 -2.67 0.23 -16.82
C PRO A 401 -3.28 1.48 -16.20
N PHE A 402 -4.41 1.98 -16.73
CA PHE A 402 -5.10 3.14 -16.16
C PHE A 402 -5.60 2.87 -14.73
N ILE A 403 -6.25 1.72 -14.51
CA ILE A 403 -6.69 1.30 -13.17
C ILE A 403 -5.49 1.22 -12.22
N MET A 404 -4.41 0.54 -12.64
CA MET A 404 -3.20 0.37 -11.85
C MET A 404 -2.51 1.71 -11.54
N ALA A 405 -2.46 2.63 -12.51
CA ALA A 405 -1.94 3.98 -12.34
C ALA A 405 -2.75 4.76 -11.30
N GLY A 406 -4.09 4.69 -11.35
CA GLY A 406 -4.96 5.34 -10.37
C GLY A 406 -4.74 4.80 -8.96
N ILE A 407 -4.56 3.48 -8.79
CA ILE A 407 -4.22 2.87 -7.49
C ILE A 407 -2.88 3.40 -6.95
N GLN A 408 -1.83 3.41 -7.78
CA GLN A 408 -0.50 3.86 -7.34
C GLN A 408 -0.45 5.36 -7.10
N LEU A 409 -1.17 6.14 -7.88
CA LEU A 409 -1.23 7.58 -7.66
C LEU A 409 -2.06 7.91 -6.41
N GLN A 410 -3.19 7.24 -6.19
CA GLN A 410 -3.94 7.37 -4.93
C GLN A 410 -3.03 7.10 -3.74
N LYS A 411 -2.22 6.05 -3.79
CA LYS A 411 -1.24 5.73 -2.74
C LYS A 411 -0.25 6.86 -2.46
N LEU A 412 0.13 7.57 -3.52
CA LEU A 412 1.19 8.56 -3.52
C LEU A 412 0.75 9.96 -3.07
N ILE A 413 -0.45 10.38 -3.45
CA ILE A 413 -0.95 11.76 -3.26
C ILE A 413 -2.28 11.86 -2.52
N GLY A 414 -3.01 10.76 -2.38
CA GLY A 414 -4.28 10.77 -1.66
C GLY A 414 -4.07 11.05 -0.18
N VAL A 415 -5.02 11.76 0.44
CA VAL A 415 -5.19 11.60 1.87
C VAL A 415 -5.83 10.26 2.09
N TRP A 416 -5.11 9.42 2.83
CA TRP A 416 -5.69 8.25 3.44
C TRP A 416 -6.69 8.71 4.51
N THR A 417 -7.91 9.02 4.11
CA THR A 417 -9.07 8.71 4.94
C THR A 417 -9.27 7.22 4.78
N LEU A 418 -8.99 6.46 5.83
CA LEU A 418 -9.34 5.05 5.88
C LEU A 418 -10.85 4.94 5.64
N GLY A 419 -11.23 4.25 4.55
CA GLY A 419 -12.61 4.01 4.17
C GLY A 419 -13.23 5.10 3.29
N GLY A 420 -13.45 4.77 2.02
CA GLY A 420 -14.43 5.42 1.17
C GLY A 420 -15.20 4.34 0.43
N THR A 421 -16.44 4.08 0.85
CA THR A 421 -17.46 3.56 -0.05
C THR A 421 -18.31 4.72 -0.51
N SER A 422 -18.64 4.69 -1.79
CA SER A 422 -19.60 5.57 -2.47
C SER A 422 -20.93 5.69 -1.72
N ASP A 423 -21.48 6.89 -1.80
CA ASP A 423 -22.75 7.34 -1.24
C ASP A 423 -23.93 6.40 -1.54
N HIS A 424 -24.47 5.79 -0.49
CA HIS A 424 -25.90 5.55 -0.32
C HIS A 424 -26.23 5.47 1.18
N SER A 425 -26.78 6.56 1.71
CA SER A 425 -27.64 6.66 2.92
C SER A 425 -27.14 6.03 4.24
N SER A 426 -26.80 6.91 5.20
CA SER A 426 -26.71 6.70 6.66
C SER A 426 -25.79 5.57 7.20
N ASN A 427 -24.57 5.90 7.66
CA ASN A 427 -23.99 5.46 8.94
C ASN A 427 -22.50 5.87 9.08
N SER A 428 -22.06 6.11 10.31
CA SER A 428 -20.70 6.48 10.72
C SER A 428 -19.59 5.56 10.15
N GLN A 429 -18.58 6.13 9.50
CA GLN A 429 -17.37 5.40 9.07
C GLN A 429 -16.63 4.79 10.28
N PRO A 430 -16.10 3.56 10.17
CA PRO A 430 -15.32 2.94 11.25
C PRO A 430 -14.00 3.68 11.44
N LEU A 431 -13.62 3.88 12.71
CA LEU A 431 -12.40 4.60 13.07
C LEU A 431 -11.14 3.84 12.60
N PRO A 432 -10.07 4.56 12.19
CA PRO A 432 -8.74 3.98 11.96
C PRO A 432 -8.30 3.05 13.08
N LYS A 433 -7.83 1.84 12.76
CA LYS A 433 -7.43 0.84 13.75
C LYS A 433 -5.95 0.97 14.11
N VAL A 434 -5.69 1.24 15.38
CA VAL A 434 -4.36 1.20 15.98
C VAL A 434 -4.20 -0.10 16.75
N VAL A 435 -3.12 -0.84 16.48
CA VAL A 435 -2.72 -2.04 17.23
C VAL A 435 -1.52 -1.68 18.10
N LEU A 436 -1.65 -1.83 19.42
CA LEU A 436 -0.54 -1.64 20.35
C LEU A 436 0.17 -2.97 20.58
N VAL A 437 1.49 -2.96 20.48
CA VAL A 437 2.35 -4.14 20.57
C VAL A 437 3.48 -3.82 21.53
N GLY A 438 3.67 -4.66 22.55
CA GLY A 438 4.76 -4.43 23.48
C GLY A 438 4.78 -5.29 24.73
N ASP A 439 5.64 -4.89 25.65
CA ASP A 439 5.78 -5.50 26.97
C ASP A 439 4.74 -4.95 27.99
N SER A 440 4.93 -5.27 29.26
CA SER A 440 4.03 -4.87 30.35
C SER A 440 3.77 -3.36 30.41
N THR A 441 4.71 -2.53 29.97
CA THR A 441 4.58 -1.07 30.02
C THR A 441 3.69 -0.47 28.93
N VAL A 442 3.23 -1.29 27.98
CA VAL A 442 2.22 -0.91 26.97
C VAL A 442 0.82 -1.42 27.34
N THR A 443 0.70 -2.39 28.24
CA THR A 443 -0.60 -3.01 28.59
C THR A 443 -1.57 -2.01 29.20
N ASP A 444 -2.87 -2.34 29.15
CA ASP A 444 -3.92 -1.46 29.68
C ASP A 444 -3.94 -1.38 31.20
N ALA A 445 -3.49 -2.44 31.89
CA ALA A 445 -3.58 -2.53 33.35
C ALA A 445 -2.43 -1.80 34.07
N ILE A 446 -1.21 -1.90 33.55
CA ILE A 446 0.01 -1.45 34.24
C ILE A 446 0.99 -0.70 33.32
N GLY A 447 0.49 -0.28 32.15
CA GLY A 447 1.22 0.44 31.12
C GLY A 447 0.46 1.68 30.62
N TRP A 448 0.91 2.25 29.51
CA TRP A 448 0.32 3.47 28.94
C TRP A 448 -0.83 3.22 27.95
N GLY A 449 -1.09 1.97 27.56
CA GLY A 449 -2.02 1.63 26.48
C GLY A 449 -3.44 2.12 26.70
N ALA A 450 -3.98 1.94 27.91
CA ALA A 450 -5.31 2.42 28.27
C ALA A 450 -5.42 3.94 28.16
N GLY A 451 -4.36 4.66 28.60
CA GLY A 451 -4.30 6.11 28.49
C GLY A 451 -4.30 6.60 27.04
N PHE A 452 -3.54 5.93 26.17
CA PHE A 452 -3.52 6.22 24.73
C PHE A 452 -4.90 5.99 24.09
N GLY A 453 -5.50 4.82 24.33
CA GLY A 453 -6.81 4.46 23.80
C GLY A 453 -7.92 5.42 24.24
N LYS A 454 -7.92 5.81 25.51
CA LYS A 454 -8.87 6.79 26.06
C LYS A 454 -8.69 8.18 25.46
N PHE A 455 -7.45 8.63 25.27
CA PHE A 455 -7.17 9.96 24.71
C PHE A 455 -7.62 10.09 23.24
N LEU A 456 -7.57 8.99 22.48
CA LEU A 456 -7.99 8.95 21.08
C LEU A 456 -9.36 8.30 20.87
N GLN A 457 -10.14 8.12 21.94
CA GLN A 457 -11.49 7.59 21.84
C GLN A 457 -12.32 8.43 20.85
N GLY A 458 -13.05 7.76 19.96
CA GLY A 458 -13.80 8.43 18.90
C GLY A 458 -12.95 8.96 17.74
N LYS A 459 -11.62 8.84 17.79
CA LYS A 459 -10.70 9.19 16.70
C LYS A 459 -10.03 7.97 16.06
N VAL A 460 -9.73 6.94 16.86
CA VAL A 460 -9.17 5.67 16.41
C VAL A 460 -9.84 4.50 17.14
N GLY A 461 -9.96 3.35 16.50
CA GLY A 461 -10.21 2.08 17.17
C GLY A 461 -8.89 1.55 17.71
N CYS A 462 -8.76 1.31 19.01
CA CYS A 462 -7.50 0.84 19.61
C CYS A 462 -7.66 -0.61 20.06
N VAL A 463 -6.76 -1.49 19.60
CA VAL A 463 -6.66 -2.88 20.06
C VAL A 463 -5.29 -3.08 20.68
N ASN A 464 -5.23 -3.32 22.00
CA ASN A 464 -3.98 -3.55 22.69
C ASN A 464 -3.66 -5.05 22.73
N THR A 465 -2.55 -5.43 22.11
CA THR A 465 -2.04 -6.81 22.08
C THR A 465 -0.78 -7.00 22.92
N ALA A 466 -0.36 -5.96 23.65
CA ALA A 466 0.79 -6.04 24.52
C ALA A 466 0.60 -7.07 25.63
N MET A 467 1.69 -7.73 26.02
CA MET A 467 1.66 -8.84 26.96
C MET A 467 2.65 -8.66 28.10
N ASN A 468 2.17 -8.87 29.32
CA ASN A 468 2.98 -8.74 30.53
C ASN A 468 4.20 -9.68 30.52
N GLY A 469 5.37 -9.15 30.87
CA GLY A 469 6.59 -9.93 31.03
C GLY A 469 7.27 -10.40 29.74
N ARG A 470 6.78 -10.01 28.56
CA ARG A 470 7.36 -10.39 27.26
C ARG A 470 8.44 -9.41 26.82
N SER A 471 9.40 -9.90 26.03
CA SER A 471 10.44 -9.10 25.38
C SER A 471 10.23 -9.05 23.86
N SER A 472 11.07 -8.29 23.14
CA SER A 472 11.05 -8.28 21.66
C SER A 472 11.24 -9.67 21.05
N LYS A 473 11.93 -10.58 21.77
CA LYS A 473 12.12 -11.98 21.41
C LYS A 473 10.91 -12.81 21.82
N SER A 474 10.59 -12.80 23.12
CA SER A 474 9.65 -13.78 23.68
C SER A 474 8.21 -13.56 23.22
N PHE A 475 7.82 -12.31 22.92
CA PHE A 475 6.52 -12.00 22.33
C PHE A 475 6.30 -12.74 20.99
N ARG A 476 7.37 -12.94 20.22
CA ARG A 476 7.31 -13.70 18.96
C ARG A 476 7.36 -15.19 19.19
N THR A 477 8.32 -15.67 19.99
CA THR A 477 8.52 -17.11 20.20
C THR A 477 7.35 -17.76 20.92
N GLU A 478 6.58 -17.00 21.71
CA GLU A 478 5.36 -17.45 22.38
C GLU A 478 4.09 -17.29 21.51
N GLY A 479 4.20 -16.83 20.26
CA GLY A 479 3.09 -16.76 19.30
C GLY A 479 2.12 -15.60 19.50
N HIS A 480 2.52 -14.54 20.22
CA HIS A 480 1.68 -13.35 20.40
C HIS A 480 1.70 -12.40 19.20
N TRP A 481 2.65 -12.60 18.27
CA TRP A 481 2.82 -11.72 17.13
C TRP A 481 1.83 -11.99 15.98
N GLU A 482 1.57 -13.25 15.68
CA GLU A 482 0.67 -13.68 14.62
C GLU A 482 -0.77 -13.17 14.84
N PRO A 483 -1.35 -13.24 16.07
CA PRO A 483 -2.64 -12.62 16.36
C PRO A 483 -2.64 -11.09 16.16
N ALA A 484 -1.56 -10.41 16.53
CA ALA A 484 -1.46 -8.96 16.33
C ALA A 484 -1.48 -8.59 14.84
N LEU A 485 -0.73 -9.30 14.00
CA LEU A 485 -0.76 -9.11 12.53
C LEU A 485 -2.12 -9.46 11.91
N ALA A 486 -2.81 -10.47 12.44
CA ALA A 486 -4.12 -10.89 11.96
C ALA A 486 -5.20 -9.81 12.13
N LEU A 487 -5.00 -8.85 13.04
CA LEU A 487 -5.92 -7.71 13.23
C LEU A 487 -5.94 -6.75 12.03
N LYS A 488 -4.93 -6.81 11.15
CA LYS A 488 -4.80 -5.92 9.98
C LYS A 488 -5.01 -4.45 10.35
N GLY A 489 -4.36 -4.02 11.44
CA GLY A 489 -4.39 -2.62 11.88
C GLY A 489 -3.79 -1.67 10.84
N ASP A 490 -4.27 -0.44 10.85
CA ASP A 490 -3.73 0.63 10.00
C ASP A 490 -2.40 1.14 10.54
N TYR A 491 -2.30 1.21 11.87
CA TYR A 491 -1.10 1.63 12.60
C TYR A 491 -0.70 0.58 13.63
N TYR A 492 0.59 0.30 13.73
CA TYR A 492 1.16 -0.57 14.78
C TYR A 492 2.17 0.21 15.60
N LEU A 493 1.84 0.49 16.86
CA LEU A 493 2.79 1.10 17.80
C LEU A 493 3.52 -0.02 18.51
N ILE A 494 4.83 -0.11 18.28
CA ILE A 494 5.66 -1.23 18.75
C ILE A 494 6.68 -0.71 19.76
N GLN A 495 6.62 -1.22 20.99
CA GLN A 495 7.51 -0.84 22.08
C GLN A 495 8.01 -2.06 22.87
N PHE A 496 9.34 -2.22 22.96
CA PHE A 496 9.99 -3.22 23.81
C PHE A 496 11.25 -2.63 24.45
N GLY A 497 11.87 -3.35 25.39
CA GLY A 497 13.15 -2.95 25.97
C GLY A 497 13.29 -3.29 27.46
N HIS A 498 12.21 -3.30 28.24
CA HIS A 498 12.33 -3.55 29.70
C HIS A 498 12.66 -5.00 30.03
N ASN A 499 12.08 -5.94 29.27
CA ASN A 499 12.29 -7.38 29.46
C ASN A 499 13.40 -7.95 28.56
N ASP A 500 13.98 -7.10 27.71
CA ASP A 500 15.10 -7.42 26.83
C ASP A 500 16.46 -7.29 27.55
N GLN A 501 16.50 -6.58 28.68
CA GLN A 501 17.72 -6.36 29.47
C GLN A 501 18.32 -7.65 30.04
N PRO A 502 19.64 -7.69 30.29
CA PRO A 502 20.28 -8.81 30.97
C PRO A 502 19.66 -9.14 32.32
N GLY A 503 19.60 -10.43 32.67
CA GLY A 503 19.06 -10.91 33.94
C GLY A 503 17.56 -11.21 33.91
N LYS A 504 16.94 -11.21 32.71
CA LYS A 504 15.53 -11.60 32.49
C LYS A 504 15.39 -13.08 32.09
N GLY A 505 16.53 -13.75 31.91
CA GLY A 505 16.63 -15.16 31.51
C GLY A 505 16.72 -15.32 30.00
N PRO A 506 17.28 -16.44 29.52
CA PRO A 506 17.66 -16.64 28.11
C PRO A 506 16.48 -16.57 27.13
N GLU A 507 15.26 -16.83 27.61
CA GLU A 507 14.05 -16.76 26.78
C GLU A 507 13.61 -15.32 26.48
N ARG A 508 14.03 -14.35 27.30
CA ARG A 508 13.59 -12.96 27.22
C ARG A 508 14.71 -11.99 26.90
N GLU A 509 15.87 -12.16 27.52
CA GLU A 509 16.98 -11.24 27.32
C GLU A 509 17.52 -11.30 25.88
N THR A 510 17.92 -10.14 25.37
CA THR A 510 18.44 -9.96 24.03
C THR A 510 19.70 -9.09 24.07
N ASP A 511 20.60 -9.36 23.13
CA ASP A 511 21.75 -8.50 22.87
C ASP A 511 21.30 -7.31 22.01
N VAL A 512 21.67 -6.10 22.45
CA VAL A 512 21.13 -4.83 21.95
C VAL A 512 21.32 -4.66 20.44
N TRP A 513 22.53 -4.91 19.94
CA TRP A 513 22.90 -4.60 18.56
C TRP A 513 22.81 -5.79 17.61
N THR A 514 22.50 -6.98 18.15
CA THR A 514 22.22 -8.17 17.35
C THR A 514 20.74 -8.55 17.45
N THR A 515 20.36 -9.33 18.46
CA THR A 515 19.04 -9.95 18.53
C THR A 515 17.92 -8.94 18.78
N TYR A 516 18.12 -7.94 19.64
CA TYR A 516 17.12 -6.88 19.87
C TYR A 516 16.90 -6.03 18.61
N TYR A 517 17.98 -5.49 18.04
CA TYR A 517 17.93 -4.72 16.80
C TYR A 517 17.23 -5.49 15.68
N GLN A 518 17.61 -6.76 15.47
CA GLN A 518 17.01 -7.62 14.45
C GLN A 518 15.52 -7.88 14.70
N ASN A 519 15.12 -8.13 15.96
CA ASN A 519 13.70 -8.32 16.29
C ASN A 519 12.89 -7.05 15.99
N MET A 520 13.36 -5.89 16.45
CA MET A 520 12.68 -4.61 16.21
C MET A 520 12.59 -4.28 14.72
N ALA A 521 13.66 -4.51 13.95
CA ALA A 521 13.67 -4.37 12.50
C ALA A 521 12.68 -5.32 11.81
N ARG A 522 12.57 -6.56 12.30
CA ARG A 522 11.66 -7.57 11.76
C ARG A 522 10.19 -7.24 12.00
N TYR A 523 9.83 -6.73 13.19
CA TYR A 523 8.47 -6.24 13.44
C TYR A 523 8.06 -5.17 12.43
N VAL A 524 8.96 -4.23 12.11
CA VAL A 524 8.74 -3.20 11.11
C VAL A 524 8.49 -3.79 9.72
N ASP A 525 9.34 -4.72 9.28
CA ASP A 525 9.25 -5.33 7.95
C ASP A 525 7.94 -6.13 7.79
N GLU A 526 7.52 -6.85 8.82
CA GLU A 526 6.32 -7.68 8.78
C GLU A 526 5.02 -6.88 8.90
N VAL A 527 5.01 -5.75 9.63
CA VAL A 527 3.87 -4.83 9.57
C VAL A 527 3.72 -4.25 8.16
N ARG A 528 4.83 -3.88 7.52
CA ARG A 528 4.81 -3.37 6.14
C ARG A 528 4.32 -4.42 5.15
N SER A 529 4.71 -5.68 5.33
CA SER A 529 4.32 -6.74 4.40
C SER A 529 2.80 -7.00 4.41
N ILE A 530 2.11 -6.68 5.50
CA ILE A 530 0.64 -6.74 5.58
C ILE A 530 -0.07 -5.42 5.28
N GLY A 531 0.65 -4.39 4.82
CA GLY A 531 0.09 -3.08 4.47
C GLY A 531 -0.12 -2.11 5.63
N GLY A 532 0.28 -2.47 6.86
CA GLY A 532 0.17 -1.60 8.03
C GLY A 532 1.30 -0.57 8.11
N THR A 533 1.09 0.49 8.89
CA THR A 533 2.10 1.52 9.17
C THR A 533 2.77 1.24 10.52
N PRO A 534 4.04 0.77 10.54
CA PRO A 534 4.76 0.58 11.80
C PRO A 534 5.26 1.92 12.36
N ILE A 535 5.05 2.13 13.64
CA ILE A 535 5.56 3.26 14.42
C ILE A 535 6.35 2.69 15.58
N LEU A 536 7.62 3.02 15.66
CA LEU A 536 8.45 2.60 16.78
C LEU A 536 8.24 3.55 17.94
N VAL A 537 8.09 2.99 19.14
CA VAL A 537 8.02 3.74 20.39
C VAL A 537 9.19 3.26 21.25
N THR A 538 10.02 4.17 21.75
CA THR A 538 11.08 3.82 22.69
C THR A 538 10.48 3.44 24.04
N SER A 539 11.06 2.48 24.77
CA SER A 539 10.60 2.15 26.14
C SER A 539 10.52 3.37 27.05
N LEU A 540 9.49 3.45 27.89
CA LEU A 540 9.33 4.55 28.85
C LEU A 540 10.48 4.57 29.87
N THR A 541 10.68 5.73 30.51
CA THR A 541 11.72 5.88 31.52
C THR A 541 11.38 5.13 32.81
N ARG A 542 12.40 4.49 33.41
CA ARG A 542 12.29 4.12 34.83
C ARG A 542 12.44 5.36 35.68
N ARG A 543 11.64 5.46 36.73
CA ARG A 543 11.70 6.59 37.67
C ARG A 543 12.78 6.39 38.74
N ASP A 544 13.96 5.94 38.29
CA ASP A 544 15.14 5.68 39.10
C ASP A 544 16.03 6.93 39.12
N PHE A 545 15.84 7.79 40.12
CA PHE A 545 16.63 9.02 40.27
C PHE A 545 18.01 8.74 40.87
N ASP A 546 18.99 9.53 40.44
CA ASP A 546 20.34 9.54 40.98
C ASP A 546 20.34 9.85 42.49
N LYS A 547 21.07 9.03 43.26
CA LYS A 547 21.14 9.13 44.72
C LYS A 547 21.86 10.39 45.22
N SER A 548 22.61 11.08 44.35
CA SER A 548 23.24 12.37 44.66
C SER A 548 22.23 13.51 44.83
N GLY A 549 20.97 13.32 44.40
CA GLY A 549 19.93 14.35 44.49
C GLY A 549 20.02 15.42 43.40
N ASN A 550 20.77 15.18 42.33
CA ASN A 550 20.88 16.09 41.18
C ASN A 550 19.58 16.22 40.34
N GLY A 551 18.51 15.50 40.72
CA GLY A 551 17.22 15.50 40.03
C GLY A 551 17.21 14.76 38.69
N LYS A 552 18.26 13.99 38.37
CA LYS A 552 18.39 13.27 37.10
C LYS A 552 18.05 11.80 37.21
N ILE A 553 17.47 11.24 36.16
CA ILE A 553 17.17 9.81 36.05
C ILE A 553 18.40 9.07 35.53
N VAL A 554 18.70 7.91 36.14
CA VAL A 554 19.74 6.99 35.70
C VAL A 554 19.08 5.81 34.99
N SER A 555 19.19 5.79 33.65
CA SER A 555 18.55 4.77 32.83
C SER A 555 19.51 3.65 32.42
N THR A 556 19.12 2.40 32.68
CA THR A 556 19.78 1.23 32.09
C THR A 556 19.23 0.88 30.71
N LEU A 557 18.18 1.58 30.25
CA LEU A 557 17.50 1.32 28.97
C LEU A 557 18.16 2.05 27.80
N THR A 558 19.06 3.00 28.06
CA THR A 558 19.70 3.82 27.02
C THR A 558 20.20 3.01 25.81
N PRO A 559 20.91 1.87 25.97
CA PRO A 559 21.32 1.07 24.82
C PRO A 559 20.16 0.58 23.94
N TYR A 560 19.06 0.13 24.55
CA TYR A 560 17.87 -0.34 23.85
C TYR A 560 17.11 0.82 23.18
N VAL A 561 17.05 1.98 23.83
CA VAL A 561 16.47 3.21 23.26
C VAL A 561 17.26 3.65 22.02
N GLU A 562 18.59 3.66 22.08
CA GLU A 562 19.45 3.97 20.92
C GLU A 562 19.29 2.95 19.80
N ALA A 563 19.13 1.66 20.12
CA ALA A 563 18.85 0.65 19.13
C ALA A 563 17.50 0.90 18.42
N VAL A 564 16.43 1.27 19.15
CA VAL A 564 15.14 1.63 18.53
C VAL A 564 15.27 2.88 17.65
N ARG A 565 15.96 3.92 18.12
CA ARG A 565 16.26 5.12 17.31
C ARG A 565 16.99 4.75 16.03
N ARG A 566 17.97 3.85 16.12
CA ARG A 566 18.73 3.35 14.98
C ARG A 566 17.87 2.56 14.00
N VAL A 567 17.03 1.63 14.49
CA VAL A 567 16.10 0.88 13.63
C VAL A 567 15.14 1.85 12.94
N ALA A 568 14.59 2.84 13.66
CA ALA A 568 13.68 3.81 13.08
C ALA A 568 14.32 4.61 11.94
N ALA A 569 15.57 5.03 12.13
CA ALA A 569 16.35 5.72 11.10
C ALA A 569 16.67 4.80 9.90
N ASP A 570 17.23 3.61 10.16
CA ASP A 570 17.66 2.67 9.11
C ASP A 570 16.46 2.15 8.29
N LYS A 571 15.33 1.90 8.95
CA LYS A 571 14.08 1.46 8.31
C LYS A 571 13.21 2.60 7.80
N ARG A 572 13.55 3.86 8.10
CA ARG A 572 12.77 5.06 7.77
C ARG A 572 11.31 4.95 8.21
N VAL A 573 11.08 4.66 9.49
CA VAL A 573 9.75 4.61 10.10
C VAL A 573 9.58 5.73 11.13
N PRO A 574 8.35 6.21 11.37
CA PRO A 574 8.10 7.17 12.44
C PRO A 574 8.55 6.65 13.81
N LEU A 575 9.06 7.57 14.63
CA LEU A 575 9.52 7.30 15.98
C LEU A 575 8.78 8.20 16.97
N ILE A 576 8.23 7.61 18.03
CA ILE A 576 7.77 8.32 19.23
C ILE A 576 8.81 8.06 20.33
N ASP A 577 9.59 9.09 20.67
CA ASP A 577 10.64 9.00 21.67
C ASP A 577 10.08 9.18 23.09
N LEU A 578 9.25 8.23 23.51
CA LEU A 578 8.62 8.23 24.83
C LEU A 578 9.66 8.21 25.96
N ASN A 579 10.85 7.66 25.75
CA ASN A 579 11.90 7.65 26.77
C ASN A 579 12.35 9.08 27.08
N ALA A 580 12.67 9.87 26.05
CA ALA A 580 13.06 11.26 26.20
C ALA A 580 11.92 12.10 26.83
N LEU A 581 10.68 11.92 26.33
CA LEU A 581 9.51 12.66 26.82
C LEU A 581 9.21 12.37 28.30
N SER A 582 9.15 11.08 28.65
CA SER A 582 8.87 10.67 30.04
C SER A 582 10.01 11.02 31.00
N THR A 583 11.27 10.92 30.55
CA THR A 583 12.42 11.35 31.35
C THR A 583 12.35 12.83 31.65
N ALA A 584 12.17 13.67 30.62
CA ALA A 584 12.08 15.11 30.79
C ALA A 584 10.91 15.51 31.72
N TYR A 585 9.77 14.83 31.60
CA TYR A 585 8.61 15.09 32.45
C TYR A 585 8.86 14.69 33.91
N CYS A 586 9.37 13.49 34.16
CA CYS A 586 9.66 13.01 35.52
C CYS A 586 10.75 13.85 36.20
N GLU A 587 11.83 14.21 35.50
CA GLU A 587 12.87 15.10 36.04
C GLU A 587 12.32 16.49 36.39
N LYS A 588 11.38 17.01 35.58
CA LYS A 588 10.74 18.31 35.82
C LYS A 588 9.89 18.33 37.09
N ILE A 589 9.10 17.29 37.34
CA ILE A 589 8.23 17.23 38.53
C ILE A 589 8.98 16.70 39.76
N GLY A 590 10.13 16.06 39.56
CA GLY A 590 11.00 15.54 40.60
C GLY A 590 10.59 14.15 41.14
N PRO A 591 11.44 13.56 42.01
CA PRO A 591 11.27 12.18 42.49
C PRO A 591 10.00 11.96 43.32
N ASN A 592 9.64 12.91 44.18
CA ASN A 592 8.47 12.77 45.05
C ASN A 592 7.16 12.77 44.24
N GLU A 593 7.01 13.72 43.33
CA GLU A 593 5.80 13.83 42.51
C GLU A 593 5.71 12.70 41.50
N SER A 594 6.81 12.31 40.86
CA SER A 594 6.82 11.19 39.91
C SER A 594 6.55 9.83 40.57
N ALA A 595 6.79 9.69 41.88
CA ALA A 595 6.51 8.45 42.60
C ALA A 595 5.03 8.06 42.63
N ARG A 596 4.09 9.01 42.43
CA ARG A 596 2.65 8.70 42.35
C ARG A 596 2.26 7.87 41.12
N PHE A 597 3.14 7.82 40.12
CA PHE A 597 2.98 6.96 38.96
C PHE A 597 3.44 5.52 39.21
N ASN A 598 4.11 5.23 40.33
CA ASN A 598 4.52 3.88 40.70
C ASN A 598 3.36 3.11 41.33
N PRO A 599 3.06 1.88 40.89
CA PRO A 599 2.17 1.00 41.62
C PRO A 599 2.63 0.82 43.07
N LYS A 600 1.69 0.74 43.99
CA LYS A 600 2.00 0.40 45.38
C LYS A 600 2.55 -1.05 45.40
N PRO A 601 3.56 -1.35 46.23
CA PRO A 601 4.04 -2.72 46.40
C PRO A 601 2.88 -3.65 46.72
N SER A 602 2.67 -4.71 45.94
CA SER A 602 1.59 -5.66 46.18
C SER A 602 1.85 -6.42 47.49
N SER A 603 0.86 -6.46 48.39
CA SER A 603 0.88 -7.31 49.59
C SER A 603 0.54 -8.79 49.32
N LYS A 604 0.47 -9.21 48.05
CA LYS A 604 0.07 -10.58 47.69
C LYS A 604 1.27 -11.50 47.49
N LYS A 605 1.27 -12.59 48.28
CA LYS A 605 2.14 -13.76 48.22
C LYS A 605 2.28 -14.27 46.79
N GLY A 606 3.53 -14.38 46.33
CA GLY A 606 3.84 -15.21 45.16
C GLY A 606 3.51 -16.67 45.44
N ASP A 607 3.14 -17.40 44.38
CA ASP A 607 3.05 -18.84 44.41
C ASP A 607 4.34 -19.43 44.99
N ALA A 608 4.16 -20.29 45.99
CA ALA A 608 5.24 -20.94 46.69
C ALA A 608 5.92 -21.96 45.77
N THR A 609 7.04 -21.56 45.17
CA THR A 609 8.19 -22.46 45.05
C THR A 609 9.22 -22.01 46.08
N ASN A 610 9.67 -22.98 46.87
CA ASN A 610 10.40 -22.79 48.12
C ASN A 610 11.71 -22.00 47.96
N ASP A 611 12.06 -21.29 49.04
CA ASP A 611 13.40 -20.82 49.46
C ASP A 611 13.79 -19.33 49.28
N ALA A 612 12.94 -18.45 48.76
CA ALA A 612 13.23 -17.00 48.81
C ALA A 612 12.70 -16.37 50.12
N LYS A 613 13.61 -15.95 51.01
CA LYS A 613 13.26 -15.13 52.19
C LYS A 613 12.49 -13.87 51.72
N PRO A 614 11.37 -13.50 52.38
CA PRO A 614 10.66 -12.27 52.05
C PRO A 614 11.58 -11.07 52.33
N GLU A 615 11.88 -10.28 51.29
CA GLU A 615 12.64 -9.05 51.43
C GLU A 615 11.85 -8.07 52.31
N THR A 616 12.50 -7.57 53.37
CA THR A 616 11.88 -6.70 54.38
C THR A 616 11.57 -5.28 53.87
N HIS A 617 11.97 -4.95 52.64
CA HIS A 617 11.58 -3.74 51.91
C HIS A 617 11.53 -4.05 50.41
N PRO A 618 10.38 -4.41 49.81
CA PRO A 618 10.30 -4.66 48.38
C PRO A 618 10.74 -3.42 47.62
N LYS A 619 11.67 -3.58 46.68
CA LYS A 619 12.15 -2.49 45.82
C LYS A 619 10.93 -1.85 45.12
N PRO A 620 10.80 -0.50 45.16
CA PRO A 620 9.68 0.18 44.50
C PRO A 620 9.62 -0.16 43.01
N ASP A 621 8.41 -0.39 42.49
CA ASP A 621 8.18 -0.59 41.07
C ASP A 621 8.26 0.75 40.34
N THR A 622 9.44 1.07 39.82
CA THR A 622 9.71 2.26 39.03
C THR A 622 9.54 2.04 37.53
N THR A 623 9.01 0.89 37.12
CA THR A 623 8.79 0.54 35.70
C THR A 623 7.32 0.68 35.32
N HIS A 624 6.42 0.00 36.00
CA HIS A 624 5.00 -0.01 35.66
C HIS A 624 4.29 1.26 36.10
N LEU A 625 3.08 1.48 35.60
CA LEU A 625 2.31 2.69 35.84
C LEU A 625 1.07 2.41 36.69
N THR A 626 0.73 3.35 37.57
CA THR A 626 -0.65 3.50 38.08
C THR A 626 -1.57 3.97 36.96
N GLU A 627 -2.88 3.97 37.19
CA GLU A 627 -3.84 4.54 36.24
C GLU A 627 -3.52 6.01 35.89
N GLU A 628 -3.14 6.82 36.89
CA GLU A 628 -2.72 8.21 36.66
C GLU A 628 -1.47 8.27 35.78
N GLY A 629 -0.46 7.44 36.06
CA GLY A 629 0.74 7.33 35.24
C GLY A 629 0.43 6.90 33.81
N GLY A 630 -0.41 5.88 33.64
CA GLY A 630 -0.86 5.36 32.35
C GLY A 630 -1.58 6.43 31.52
N ARG A 631 -2.44 7.23 32.15
CA ARG A 631 -3.11 8.37 31.51
C ARG A 631 -2.12 9.42 31.00
N ILE A 632 -1.16 9.83 31.84
CA ILE A 632 -0.18 10.87 31.47
C ILE A 632 0.76 10.39 30.37
N PHE A 633 1.32 9.19 30.51
CA PHE A 633 2.27 8.66 29.53
C PHE A 633 1.56 8.28 28.23
N GLY A 634 0.33 7.74 28.32
CA GLY A 634 -0.51 7.45 27.16
C GLY A 634 -0.90 8.72 26.40
N GLN A 635 -1.18 9.82 27.10
CA GLN A 635 -1.38 11.13 26.49
C GLN A 635 -0.13 11.61 25.72
N MET A 636 1.07 11.47 26.27
CA MET A 636 2.30 11.85 25.56
C MET A 636 2.44 11.08 24.24
N VAL A 637 2.19 9.76 24.26
CA VAL A 637 2.23 8.94 23.05
C VAL A 637 1.14 9.36 22.06
N ALA A 638 -0.07 9.64 22.55
CA ALA A 638 -1.18 10.05 21.70
C ALA A 638 -0.96 11.42 21.04
N GLU A 639 -0.37 12.37 21.76
CA GLU A 639 -0.03 13.69 21.22
C GLU A 639 1.04 13.60 20.13
N GLU A 640 2.11 12.83 20.35
CA GLU A 640 3.12 12.57 19.31
C GLU A 640 2.54 11.80 18.13
N PHE A 641 1.69 10.80 18.38
CA PHE A 641 0.98 10.09 17.33
C PHE A 641 0.14 11.05 16.46
N LEU A 642 -0.61 11.97 17.06
CA LEU A 642 -1.36 12.99 16.33
C LEU A 642 -0.44 13.98 15.58
N LYS A 643 0.77 14.25 16.07
CA LYS A 643 1.76 15.06 15.31
C LYS A 643 2.25 14.32 14.08
N LEU A 644 2.44 13.00 14.17
CA LEU A 644 2.80 12.14 13.04
C LEU A 644 1.66 12.00 12.03
N PHE A 645 0.40 12.04 12.51
CA PHE A 645 -0.81 11.89 11.69
C PHE A 645 -1.80 13.05 11.89
N PRO A 646 -1.49 14.27 11.38
CA PRO A 646 -2.33 15.45 11.59
C PRO A 646 -3.76 15.34 11.03
N SER A 647 -4.00 14.45 10.06
CA SER A 647 -5.34 14.18 9.53
C SER A 647 -6.32 13.67 10.61
N LEU A 648 -5.80 13.04 11.67
CA LEU A 648 -6.56 12.56 12.83
C LEU A 648 -6.85 13.67 13.86
N LYS A 649 -6.38 14.90 13.64
CA LYS A 649 -6.61 16.05 14.53
C LYS A 649 -7.93 16.77 14.29
N LYS A 650 -8.70 16.48 13.21
CA LYS A 650 -9.89 17.26 12.83
C LYS A 650 -10.80 17.52 14.03
N GLU A 651 -11.01 18.81 14.30
CA GLU A 651 -11.91 19.34 15.31
C GLU A 651 -13.36 19.17 14.85
N VAL A 652 -14.20 18.66 15.76
CA VAL A 652 -15.64 18.99 15.77
C VAL A 652 -15.74 20.48 16.16
N PRO A 653 -16.67 21.29 15.61
CA PRO A 653 -16.76 22.72 15.89
C PRO A 653 -16.67 23.04 17.38
N SER A 654 -15.89 24.07 17.70
CA SER A 654 -15.69 24.54 19.07
C SER A 654 -17.01 24.69 19.82
N VAL A 655 -17.25 23.82 20.79
CA VAL A 655 -18.03 24.22 21.96
C VAL A 655 -17.10 25.13 22.73
N GLN A 656 -17.46 26.41 22.85
CA GLN A 656 -16.74 27.36 23.68
C GLN A 656 -16.48 26.73 25.05
N ALA A 657 -15.22 26.74 25.49
CA ALA A 657 -14.89 26.38 26.86
C ALA A 657 -15.73 27.26 27.80
N PRO A 658 -16.50 26.69 28.73
CA PRO A 658 -17.12 27.50 29.78
C PRO A 658 -16.00 28.19 30.57
N PRO A 659 -16.20 29.44 31.03
CA PRO A 659 -15.22 30.08 31.88
C PRO A 659 -15.04 29.26 33.16
N HIS A 660 -13.79 29.21 33.64
CA HIS A 660 -13.37 28.50 34.86
C HIS A 660 -14.43 28.54 35.96
N GLY A 661 -15.11 27.40 36.15
CA GLY A 661 -16.05 27.14 37.24
C GLY A 661 -15.37 26.40 38.39
N ASN A 662 -15.68 26.86 39.60
CA ASN A 662 -15.20 26.43 40.91
C ASN A 662 -15.27 24.88 41.11
N PRO A 663 -14.26 24.19 41.71
CA PRO A 663 -14.20 22.72 41.81
C PRO A 663 -15.26 22.02 42.69
N ASN A 664 -16.37 22.67 43.04
CA ASN A 664 -17.33 22.18 44.04
C ASN A 664 -18.78 22.06 43.54
N ASP A 665 -19.04 22.07 42.23
CA ASP A 665 -20.42 21.97 41.72
C ASP A 665 -20.75 20.54 41.24
N MET A 666 -21.30 19.73 42.14
CA MET A 666 -21.93 18.44 41.83
C MET A 666 -23.41 18.65 41.48
N SER A 667 -23.72 19.08 40.26
CA SER A 667 -25.00 18.76 39.60
C SER A 667 -25.01 19.23 38.14
N ALA A 668 -24.88 18.30 37.20
CA ALA A 668 -25.34 18.48 35.83
C ALA A 668 -26.02 17.17 35.40
N HIS A 669 -27.31 17.05 35.71
CA HIS A 669 -28.15 16.00 35.15
C HIS A 669 -28.43 16.32 33.68
N ASP A 670 -28.10 15.40 32.79
CA ASP A 670 -28.56 15.43 31.40
C ASP A 670 -30.08 15.16 31.37
N PRO A 671 -30.92 16.13 31.00
CA PRO A 671 -32.38 15.99 31.01
C PRO A 671 -32.90 15.02 29.93
N THR A 672 -32.04 14.61 28.99
CA THR A 672 -32.39 13.65 27.94
C THR A 672 -32.10 12.20 28.33
N LEU A 673 -31.39 11.97 29.44
CA LEU A 673 -31.11 10.65 29.99
C LEU A 673 -32.08 10.30 31.12
N LEU A 674 -33.02 9.41 30.84
CA LEU A 674 -33.89 8.79 31.84
C LEU A 674 -33.18 7.58 32.43
N ARG A 675 -32.91 7.59 33.74
CA ARG A 675 -32.24 6.47 34.42
C ARG A 675 -33.21 5.56 35.15
N ASP A 676 -32.79 4.32 35.40
CA ASP A 676 -33.45 3.34 36.28
C ASP A 676 -34.91 3.03 35.89
N ILE A 677 -35.20 2.99 34.60
CA ILE A 677 -36.53 2.66 34.07
C ILE A 677 -36.76 1.16 34.24
N SER A 678 -37.67 0.79 35.14
CA SER A 678 -38.07 -0.60 35.31
C SER A 678 -38.79 -1.13 34.07
N TYR A 679 -38.23 -2.17 33.44
CA TYR A 679 -38.79 -2.79 32.24
C TYR A 679 -39.21 -4.26 32.42
N GLY A 680 -38.88 -4.87 33.56
CA GLY A 680 -39.28 -6.23 33.88
C GLY A 680 -38.98 -6.61 35.32
N ASN A 681 -39.38 -7.82 35.72
CA ASN A 681 -39.02 -8.39 37.01
C ASN A 681 -38.54 -9.83 36.77
N ALA A 682 -37.37 -10.16 37.33
CA ALA A 682 -36.82 -11.51 37.28
C ALA A 682 -36.39 -11.92 38.69
N GLU A 683 -36.92 -13.05 39.17
CA GLU A 683 -36.61 -13.62 40.49
C GLU A 683 -36.83 -12.64 41.67
N GLY A 684 -37.77 -11.71 41.53
CA GLY A 684 -38.09 -10.73 42.57
C GLY A 684 -37.31 -9.42 42.45
N GLU A 685 -36.31 -9.35 41.58
CA GLU A 685 -35.53 -8.13 41.30
C GLU A 685 -36.10 -7.38 40.09
N ASN A 686 -36.18 -6.06 40.20
CA ASN A 686 -36.59 -5.21 39.08
C ASN A 686 -35.43 -5.08 38.09
N LEU A 687 -35.72 -5.35 36.82
CA LEU A 687 -34.80 -5.12 35.72
C LEU A 687 -34.94 -3.66 35.29
N LEU A 688 -33.85 -2.91 35.39
CA LEU A 688 -33.79 -1.48 35.11
C LEU A 688 -33.02 -1.22 33.82
N LEU A 689 -33.40 -0.18 33.08
CA LEU A 689 -32.67 0.33 31.93
C LEU A 689 -32.54 1.85 32.00
N ASP A 690 -31.50 2.38 31.37
CA ASP A 690 -31.39 3.80 31.09
C ASP A 690 -31.79 4.06 29.64
N ALA A 691 -32.60 5.09 29.39
CA ALA A 691 -33.03 5.50 28.07
C ALA A 691 -32.61 6.94 27.78
N HIS A 692 -31.92 7.14 26.68
CA HIS A 692 -31.66 8.47 26.14
C HIS A 692 -32.75 8.83 25.13
N VAL A 693 -33.50 9.90 25.39
CA VAL A 693 -34.57 10.40 24.52
C VAL A 693 -34.07 11.69 23.84
N PRO A 694 -33.80 11.66 22.52
CA PRO A 694 -33.36 12.84 21.79
C PRO A 694 -34.40 13.97 21.85
N GLU A 695 -33.94 15.22 21.83
CA GLU A 695 -34.84 16.38 21.72
C GLU A 695 -35.54 16.41 20.35
N GLY A 696 -36.87 16.57 20.34
CA GLY A 696 -37.67 16.80 19.13
C GLY A 696 -39.04 16.12 19.14
N LYS A 697 -39.89 16.46 18.18
CA LYS A 697 -41.21 15.81 17.98
C LYS A 697 -41.00 14.59 17.10
N GLY A 698 -40.93 13.41 17.72
CA GLY A 698 -40.75 12.11 17.06
C GLY A 698 -41.87 11.72 16.08
N PRO A 699 -41.91 10.46 15.60
CA PRO A 699 -41.30 9.28 16.23
C PRO A 699 -39.79 9.13 15.94
N PHE A 700 -39.03 8.75 16.97
CA PHE A 700 -37.63 8.36 16.83
C PHE A 700 -37.52 6.84 16.73
N PRO A 701 -36.60 6.31 15.90
CA PRO A 701 -36.23 4.89 15.97
C PRO A 701 -35.61 4.60 17.35
N VAL A 702 -36.11 3.55 18.01
CA VAL A 702 -35.62 3.13 19.34
C VAL A 702 -34.57 2.04 19.17
N ALA A 703 -33.40 2.24 19.78
CA ALA A 703 -32.39 1.20 19.93
C ALA A 703 -32.40 0.70 21.39
N ILE A 704 -32.67 -0.59 21.59
CA ILE A 704 -32.61 -1.24 22.90
C ILE A 704 -31.32 -2.05 22.95
N LEU A 705 -30.40 -1.67 23.84
CA LEU A 705 -29.13 -2.37 24.04
C LEU A 705 -29.29 -3.39 25.17
N ILE A 706 -29.28 -4.67 24.83
CA ILE A 706 -29.33 -5.77 25.80
C ILE A 706 -27.93 -6.37 25.91
N HIS A 707 -27.30 -6.28 27.08
CA HIS A 707 -25.99 -6.88 27.35
C HIS A 707 -26.14 -8.09 28.30
N GLY A 708 -25.38 -9.17 28.06
CA GLY A 708 -25.37 -10.36 28.90
C GLY A 708 -24.17 -10.41 29.84
N GLY A 709 -24.42 -10.44 31.16
CA GLY A 709 -23.47 -10.95 32.17
C GLY A 709 -23.03 -9.99 33.28
N GLY A 710 -23.66 -10.11 34.47
CA GLY A 710 -23.04 -9.98 35.81
C GLY A 710 -22.77 -8.58 36.40
N TRP A 711 -23.68 -8.10 37.26
CA TRP A 711 -23.60 -6.81 37.97
C TRP A 711 -22.85 -6.86 39.31
N SER A 712 -22.26 -5.73 39.71
CA SER A 712 -22.42 -5.15 41.06
C SER A 712 -22.14 -3.63 41.05
N GLY A 713 -23.11 -2.88 40.51
CA GLY A 713 -23.64 -1.63 41.06
C GLY A 713 -22.79 -0.35 41.11
N GLY A 714 -23.32 0.71 40.48
CA GLY A 714 -23.29 2.08 41.00
C GLY A 714 -22.34 3.03 40.29
N ASP A 715 -22.73 3.44 39.08
CA ASP A 715 -22.04 4.39 38.20
C ASP A 715 -21.94 5.82 38.76
#